data_AF-A0A1H0GY86-F1
#
_entry.id   AF-A0A1H0GY86-F1
#
_cell.length_a   1.000
_cell.length_b   1.000
_cell.length_c   1.000
_cell.angle_alpha   90.00
_cell.angle_beta   90.00
_cell.angle_gamma   90.00
#
_symmetry.space_group_name_H-M   'P 1'
#
loop_
_entity.id
_entity.type
_entity.pdbx_description
1 polymer ?
#
loop_
_entity_poly.entity_id
_entity_poly.type
_entity_poly.pdbx_seq_one_letter_code
_entity_poly.pdbx_strand_id
1 'polypeptide(L)'
;MARVRTPNQKKAYNALNSRLTQYVMQVQSIYDIANRRVAELAIDSGYDGSSEFFFRNYPELGETVKDIQAQFVGELQTVIMRGTGEEWRQSNLIQDMLANKVLKHYRAQVHGKRFKKYYQTNSDALKAFQNRRDRGMNLSAKLWGQADEYTRETEAAISCTISNAIEKGMSAITLSKRLSKYLQDYPSLQHDYWETYGKAANIHDCEYRSIRLARSEINMAYRTAEQERWKQFDFITGYEIKLSGSHPAHDICDSLAGKYPKDFVWTGWHPNDMCYAIPIIMSEDEYWNMEDEGEKPDMITDVPKNYKEWIVSNRKRIEDAEDRGTLPYFIKDNPQYLKYTPKDAAAIRHAARTKEDIERITRAANNRRIIYETGENWSLSSLRRNAKEYGVNISDFETWIATSDLKINKVYDIVGWEEKYEAAKAKVIEKAEAYNSKIRTIGQLRSQAKLYSEVGKETISVLDEWYKAKPIDVMAIKKTAITQMKKTVSGLKDKWESYIFTSDVKTINSTTKSYTKKVSKNANEDTARNVGRVDGFSIKGTKRNCTIYETRGGIKIYVPEDLNTDGQHFTPYQIAEAIEQLPNKLQASIKEVHLADFENPDDVYWKKVYKDFTNSFATGGDGVVTFYRNTASEAAGSVGEVTTARNTLYHETGHNIDRMMHSVSGRKRWSEAMSLDQKKSNLASPTVYGENSASEDFAESMEWYHLDRGWFKKMFPNRYKILKEILDN
;
A
#
# COMPACT_ATOMS: atom_id res chain seq x y z
N MET A 1 -25.07 -8.21 -38.57
CA MET A 1 -26.33 -8.50 -37.87
C MET A 1 -26.40 -7.70 -36.57
N ALA A 2 -27.58 -7.27 -36.14
CA ALA A 2 -27.74 -6.50 -34.89
C ALA A 2 -27.60 -7.43 -33.67
N ARG A 3 -26.83 -7.02 -32.65
CA ARG A 3 -26.67 -7.81 -31.40
C ARG A 3 -28.01 -7.92 -30.66
N VAL A 4 -28.30 -9.11 -30.11
CA VAL A 4 -29.47 -9.33 -29.23
C VAL A 4 -29.45 -8.34 -28.08
N ARG A 5 -30.56 -7.61 -27.86
CA ARG A 5 -30.69 -6.67 -26.74
C ARG A 5 -31.03 -7.42 -25.45
N THR A 6 -30.04 -7.89 -24.71
CA THR A 6 -30.22 -8.67 -23.47
C THR A 6 -30.55 -7.79 -22.25
N PRO A 7 -30.99 -8.36 -21.11
CA PRO A 7 -30.96 -7.66 -19.83
C PRO A 7 -29.54 -7.18 -19.49
N ASN A 8 -29.42 -5.99 -18.90
CA ASN A 8 -28.11 -5.44 -18.52
C ASN A 8 -27.64 -6.10 -17.22
N GLN A 9 -26.71 -7.06 -17.32
CA GLN A 9 -26.20 -7.78 -16.16
C GLN A 9 -25.47 -6.88 -15.16
N LYS A 10 -24.70 -5.89 -15.61
CA LYS A 10 -24.08 -4.91 -14.70
C LYS A 10 -25.13 -4.19 -13.85
N LYS A 11 -26.26 -3.81 -14.45
CA LYS A 11 -27.38 -3.19 -13.71
C LYS A 11 -28.03 -4.18 -12.73
N ALA A 12 -28.19 -5.45 -13.11
CA ALA A 12 -28.73 -6.48 -12.23
C ALA A 12 -27.84 -6.73 -11.01
N TYR A 13 -26.53 -6.83 -11.22
CA TYR A 13 -25.53 -6.96 -10.14
C TYR A 13 -25.43 -5.70 -9.26
N ASN A 14 -25.57 -4.50 -9.82
CA ASN A 14 -25.68 -3.29 -9.01
C ASN A 14 -26.92 -3.31 -8.11
N ALA A 15 -28.06 -3.77 -8.64
CA ALA A 15 -29.28 -3.93 -7.84
C ALA A 15 -29.14 -5.02 -6.77
N LEU A 16 -28.44 -6.13 -7.08
CA LEU A 16 -28.05 -7.14 -6.10
C LEU A 16 -27.20 -6.51 -5.00
N ASN A 17 -26.16 -5.75 -5.34
CA ASN A 17 -25.31 -5.07 -4.35
C ASN A 17 -26.10 -4.14 -3.43
N SER A 18 -27.10 -3.42 -3.94
CA SER A 18 -28.01 -2.61 -3.12
C SER A 18 -28.84 -3.45 -2.15
N ARG A 19 -29.36 -4.61 -2.57
CA ARG A 19 -30.09 -5.54 -1.69
C ARG A 19 -29.17 -6.22 -0.67
N LEU A 20 -27.94 -6.59 -1.07
CA LEU A 20 -26.91 -7.08 -0.17
C LEU A 20 -26.63 -6.09 0.96
N THR A 21 -26.57 -4.79 0.68
CA THR A 21 -26.43 -3.76 1.73
C THR A 21 -27.61 -3.75 2.71
N GLN A 22 -28.84 -4.01 2.24
CA GLN A 22 -30.01 -4.13 3.12
C GLN A 22 -29.93 -5.36 4.03
N TYR A 23 -29.45 -6.51 3.52
CA TYR A 23 -29.20 -7.68 4.37
C TYR A 23 -28.09 -7.43 5.39
N VAL A 24 -27.03 -6.67 5.02
CA VAL A 24 -26.00 -6.23 5.96
C VAL A 24 -26.62 -5.40 7.09
N MET A 25 -27.46 -4.41 6.78
CA MET A 25 -28.13 -3.61 7.80
C MET A 25 -29.01 -4.45 8.75
N GLN A 26 -29.63 -5.52 8.24
CA GLN A 26 -30.39 -6.46 9.10
C GLN A 26 -29.47 -7.23 10.04
N VAL A 27 -28.30 -7.69 9.57
CA VAL A 27 -27.28 -8.32 10.42
C VAL A 27 -26.83 -7.35 11.51
N GLN A 28 -26.54 -6.10 11.18
CA GLN A 28 -26.15 -5.08 12.16
C GLN A 28 -27.24 -4.85 13.21
N SER A 29 -28.51 -4.79 12.80
CA SER A 29 -29.63 -4.67 13.73
C SER A 29 -29.73 -5.86 14.70
N ILE A 30 -29.38 -7.08 14.28
CA ILE A 30 -29.37 -8.26 15.15
C ILE A 30 -28.29 -8.08 16.23
N TYR A 31 -27.11 -7.58 15.85
CA TYR A 31 -26.03 -7.26 16.80
C TYR A 31 -26.45 -6.15 17.77
N ASP A 32 -27.04 -5.06 17.30
CA ASP A 32 -27.50 -3.96 18.16
C ASP A 32 -28.52 -4.43 19.21
N ILE A 33 -29.43 -5.33 18.83
CA ILE A 33 -30.42 -5.93 19.74
C ILE A 33 -29.73 -6.82 20.77
N ALA A 34 -28.84 -7.72 20.34
CA ALA A 34 -28.10 -8.60 21.23
C ALA A 34 -27.23 -7.80 22.22
N ASN A 35 -26.51 -6.78 21.73
CA ASN A 35 -25.65 -5.90 22.52
C ASN A 35 -26.43 -5.15 23.60
N ARG A 36 -27.65 -4.68 23.29
CA ARG A 36 -28.51 -4.02 24.26
C ARG A 36 -28.91 -4.98 25.40
N ARG A 37 -29.38 -6.18 25.05
CA ARG A 37 -29.79 -7.19 26.05
C ARG A 37 -28.62 -7.62 26.94
N VAL A 38 -27.45 -7.84 26.33
CA VAL A 38 -26.23 -8.19 27.07
C VAL A 38 -25.80 -7.06 28.02
N ALA A 39 -25.86 -5.80 27.57
CA ALA A 39 -25.53 -4.65 28.41
C ALA A 39 -26.44 -4.52 29.63
N GLU A 40 -27.75 -4.72 29.45
CA GLU A 40 -28.74 -4.73 30.54
C GLU A 40 -28.40 -5.80 31.59
N LEU A 41 -28.14 -7.04 31.14
CA LEU A 41 -27.77 -8.15 32.03
C LEU A 41 -26.47 -7.91 32.79
N ALA A 42 -25.47 -7.29 32.14
CA ALA A 42 -24.20 -6.98 32.78
C ALA A 42 -24.36 -6.01 33.95
N ILE A 43 -25.32 -5.08 33.89
CA ILE A 43 -25.58 -4.10 34.97
C ILE A 43 -26.30 -4.76 36.12
N ASP A 44 -27.33 -5.55 35.80
CA ASP A 44 -28.15 -6.22 36.80
C ASP A 44 -27.35 -7.30 37.57
N SER A 45 -26.23 -7.77 36.99
CA SER A 45 -25.32 -8.73 37.63
C SER A 45 -24.60 -8.23 38.88
N GLY A 46 -24.59 -6.91 39.12
CA GLY A 46 -23.85 -6.30 40.23
C GLY A 46 -22.32 -6.39 40.10
N TYR A 47 -21.80 -6.67 38.90
CA TYR A 47 -20.37 -6.69 38.61
C TYR A 47 -19.71 -5.35 38.96
N ASP A 48 -18.68 -5.39 39.80
CA ASP A 48 -18.02 -4.21 40.38
C ASP A 48 -16.81 -3.72 39.58
N GLY A 49 -16.44 -4.41 38.49
CA GLY A 49 -15.28 -4.05 37.66
C GLY A 49 -13.92 -4.37 38.28
N SER A 50 -13.86 -5.08 39.42
CA SER A 50 -12.60 -5.38 40.12
C SER A 50 -11.74 -6.47 39.46
N SER A 51 -12.34 -7.29 38.61
CA SER A 51 -11.72 -8.45 37.96
C SER A 51 -12.41 -8.73 36.64
N GLU A 52 -11.78 -9.45 35.72
CA GLU A 52 -12.37 -9.70 34.40
C GLU A 52 -13.79 -10.34 34.46
N PHE A 53 -14.70 -9.82 33.64
CA PHE A 53 -16.07 -10.33 33.55
C PHE A 53 -16.13 -11.60 32.69
N PHE A 54 -16.82 -12.62 33.22
CA PHE A 54 -17.17 -13.82 32.48
C PHE A 54 -18.59 -14.23 32.84
N PHE A 55 -19.44 -14.54 31.86
CA PHE A 55 -20.82 -14.97 32.11
C PHE A 55 -20.90 -16.20 32.99
N ARG A 56 -19.93 -17.12 32.87
CA ARG A 56 -19.85 -18.33 33.71
C ARG A 56 -19.71 -18.05 35.22
N ASN A 57 -19.24 -16.86 35.60
CA ASN A 57 -19.10 -16.47 37.00
C ASN A 57 -20.42 -15.97 37.60
N TYR A 58 -21.46 -15.80 36.78
CA TYR A 58 -22.78 -15.32 37.16
C TYR A 58 -23.84 -16.36 36.75
N PRO A 59 -24.06 -17.42 37.55
CA PRO A 59 -24.94 -18.52 37.19
C PRO A 59 -26.37 -18.10 36.82
N GLU A 60 -26.88 -17.04 37.46
CA GLU A 60 -28.21 -16.46 37.18
C GLU A 60 -28.31 -15.87 35.76
N LEU A 61 -27.20 -15.52 35.12
CA LEU A 61 -27.14 -15.05 33.73
C LEU A 61 -27.02 -16.20 32.71
N GLY A 62 -26.71 -17.42 33.17
CA GLY A 62 -26.30 -18.53 32.31
C GLY A 62 -27.37 -18.95 31.28
N GLU A 63 -28.65 -19.02 31.69
CA GLU A 63 -29.74 -19.36 30.76
C GLU A 63 -30.05 -18.20 29.81
N THR A 64 -30.04 -16.97 30.30
CA THR A 64 -30.34 -15.80 29.46
C THR A 64 -29.29 -15.57 28.36
N VAL A 65 -28.02 -15.86 28.63
CA VAL A 65 -26.95 -15.78 27.62
C VAL A 65 -27.15 -16.83 26.53
N LYS A 66 -27.51 -18.06 26.89
CA LYS A 66 -27.84 -19.11 25.90
C LYS A 66 -29.05 -18.70 25.04
N ASP A 67 -30.06 -18.08 25.64
CA ASP A 67 -31.22 -17.56 24.90
C ASP A 67 -30.82 -16.45 23.91
N ILE A 68 -29.92 -15.54 24.32
CA ILE A 68 -29.38 -14.51 23.43
C ILE A 68 -28.60 -15.15 22.28
N GLN A 69 -27.73 -16.13 22.56
CA GLN A 69 -26.99 -16.86 21.53
C GLN A 69 -27.94 -17.59 20.57
N ALA A 70 -28.95 -18.28 21.09
CA ALA A 70 -29.93 -19.02 20.28
C ALA A 70 -30.75 -18.07 19.38
N GLN A 71 -31.20 -16.93 19.92
CA GLN A 71 -31.89 -15.90 19.14
C GLN A 71 -30.97 -15.32 18.07
N PHE A 72 -29.75 -14.94 18.43
CA PHE A 72 -28.74 -14.41 17.52
C PHE A 72 -28.48 -15.37 16.34
N VAL A 73 -28.24 -16.66 16.62
CA VAL A 73 -28.06 -17.68 15.59
C VAL A 73 -29.33 -17.84 14.73
N GLY A 74 -30.50 -17.90 15.35
CA GLY A 74 -31.78 -18.07 14.67
C GLY A 74 -32.10 -16.92 13.71
N GLU A 75 -31.86 -15.68 14.14
CA GLU A 75 -32.10 -14.47 13.34
C GLU A 75 -31.09 -14.37 12.19
N LEU A 76 -29.79 -14.60 12.42
CA LEU A 76 -28.79 -14.64 11.36
C LEU A 76 -29.10 -15.74 10.34
N GLN A 77 -29.46 -16.94 10.81
CA GLN A 77 -29.85 -18.04 9.93
C GLN A 77 -31.07 -17.66 9.09
N THR A 78 -32.06 -16.98 9.69
CA THR A 78 -33.26 -16.52 9.00
C THR A 78 -32.91 -15.50 7.90
N VAL A 79 -32.08 -14.50 8.21
CA VAL A 79 -31.65 -13.49 7.22
C VAL A 79 -30.92 -14.16 6.04
N ILE A 80 -30.00 -15.08 6.31
CA ILE A 80 -29.22 -15.76 5.28
C ILE A 80 -30.10 -16.71 4.45
N MET A 81 -30.94 -17.53 5.09
CA MET A 81 -31.80 -18.49 4.39
C MET A 81 -32.87 -17.79 3.56
N ARG A 82 -33.47 -16.70 4.08
CA ARG A 82 -34.38 -15.86 3.31
C ARG A 82 -33.66 -15.18 2.16
N GLY A 83 -32.52 -14.53 2.41
CA GLY A 83 -31.76 -13.80 1.40
C GLY A 83 -31.28 -14.72 0.27
N THR A 84 -30.79 -15.92 0.58
CA THR A 84 -30.39 -16.90 -0.44
C THR A 84 -31.58 -17.32 -1.30
N GLY A 85 -32.76 -17.55 -0.73
CA GLY A 85 -33.97 -17.86 -1.50
C GLY A 85 -34.49 -16.69 -2.34
N GLU A 86 -34.51 -15.48 -1.77
CA GLU A 86 -34.94 -14.26 -2.46
C GLU A 86 -34.03 -13.92 -3.64
N GLU A 87 -32.71 -13.95 -3.45
CA GLU A 87 -31.75 -13.63 -4.51
C GLU A 87 -31.67 -14.74 -5.57
N TRP A 88 -31.89 -16.00 -5.19
CA TRP A 88 -32.07 -17.08 -6.16
C TRP A 88 -33.28 -16.82 -7.07
N ARG A 89 -34.41 -16.36 -6.48
CA ARG A 89 -35.61 -15.97 -7.24
C ARG A 89 -35.35 -14.75 -8.13
N GLN A 90 -34.67 -13.72 -7.62
CA GLN A 90 -34.33 -12.52 -8.38
C GLN A 90 -33.44 -12.85 -9.59
N SER A 91 -32.42 -13.70 -9.39
CA SER A 91 -31.57 -14.21 -10.46
C SER A 91 -32.41 -14.91 -11.53
N ASN A 92 -33.29 -15.83 -11.13
CA ASN A 92 -34.20 -16.53 -12.06
C ASN A 92 -35.08 -15.58 -12.90
N LEU A 93 -35.61 -14.50 -12.30
CA LEU A 93 -36.39 -13.51 -13.05
C LEU A 93 -35.57 -12.83 -14.15
N ILE A 94 -34.32 -12.47 -13.85
CA ILE A 94 -33.40 -11.89 -14.84
C ILE A 94 -33.09 -12.90 -15.95
N GLN A 95 -32.91 -14.18 -15.60
CA GLN A 95 -32.64 -15.23 -16.58
C GLN A 95 -33.88 -15.59 -17.43
N ASP A 96 -35.09 -15.49 -16.89
CA ASP A 96 -36.34 -15.60 -17.65
C ASP A 96 -36.43 -14.48 -18.70
N MET A 97 -36.11 -13.25 -18.30
CA MET A 97 -36.04 -12.11 -19.21
C MET A 97 -34.96 -12.31 -20.29
N LEU A 98 -33.82 -12.88 -19.94
CA LEU A 98 -32.75 -13.20 -20.89
C LEU A 98 -33.25 -14.21 -21.93
N ALA A 99 -33.78 -15.36 -21.49
CA ALA A 99 -34.31 -16.39 -22.37
C ALA A 99 -35.41 -15.83 -23.29
N ASN A 100 -36.37 -15.09 -22.75
CA ASN A 100 -37.46 -14.48 -23.54
C ASN A 100 -36.93 -13.56 -24.64
N LYS A 101 -35.93 -12.72 -24.34
CA LYS A 101 -35.37 -11.79 -25.33
C LYS A 101 -34.57 -12.50 -26.41
N VAL A 102 -33.78 -13.51 -26.06
CA VAL A 102 -32.98 -14.28 -27.02
C VAL A 102 -33.89 -15.10 -27.94
N LEU A 103 -34.82 -15.87 -27.37
CA LEU A 103 -35.74 -16.71 -28.15
C LEU A 103 -36.64 -15.90 -29.07
N LYS A 104 -37.11 -14.74 -28.61
CA LYS A 104 -37.85 -13.80 -29.45
C LYS A 104 -36.99 -13.27 -30.60
N HIS A 105 -35.72 -12.97 -30.34
CA HIS A 105 -34.80 -12.50 -31.39
C HIS A 105 -34.58 -13.57 -32.45
N TYR A 106 -34.33 -14.82 -32.03
CA TYR A 106 -34.17 -15.97 -32.93
C TYR A 106 -35.46 -16.43 -33.61
N ARG A 107 -36.59 -15.78 -33.32
CA ARG A 107 -37.93 -16.18 -33.83
C ARG A 107 -38.29 -17.63 -33.48
N ALA A 108 -37.75 -18.15 -32.37
CA ALA A 108 -38.03 -19.50 -31.92
C ALA A 108 -39.49 -19.62 -31.47
N GLN A 109 -40.20 -20.65 -31.93
CA GLN A 109 -41.53 -20.95 -31.44
C GLN A 109 -41.43 -21.54 -30.03
N VAL A 110 -41.78 -20.75 -29.01
CA VAL A 110 -41.60 -21.09 -27.58
C VAL A 110 -42.71 -22.05 -27.09
N HIS A 111 -42.86 -23.19 -27.76
CA HIS A 111 -43.83 -24.24 -27.43
C HIS A 111 -43.16 -25.62 -27.39
N GLY A 112 -43.58 -26.48 -26.45
CA GLY A 112 -43.09 -27.85 -26.33
C GLY A 112 -42.05 -28.11 -25.22
N LYS A 113 -41.70 -29.39 -25.03
CA LYS A 113 -40.81 -29.85 -23.93
C LYS A 113 -39.40 -29.26 -24.01
N ARG A 114 -38.91 -28.94 -25.22
CA ARG A 114 -37.56 -28.38 -25.48
C ARG A 114 -37.32 -27.06 -24.74
N PHE A 115 -38.32 -26.18 -24.66
CA PHE A 115 -38.17 -24.85 -24.07
C PHE A 115 -38.50 -24.80 -22.57
N LYS A 116 -39.16 -25.82 -22.01
CA LYS A 116 -39.48 -25.88 -20.57
C LYS A 116 -38.23 -25.84 -19.69
N LYS A 117 -37.12 -26.43 -20.15
CA LYS A 117 -35.85 -26.43 -19.41
C LYS A 117 -35.31 -25.01 -19.17
N TYR A 118 -35.61 -24.06 -20.06
CA TYR A 118 -35.12 -22.68 -19.93
C TYR A 118 -35.79 -21.90 -18.80
N TYR A 119 -36.87 -22.40 -18.19
CA TYR A 119 -37.59 -21.72 -17.11
C TYR A 119 -37.60 -22.55 -15.81
N GLN A 120 -36.72 -23.55 -15.72
CA GLN A 120 -36.55 -24.33 -14.49
C GLN A 120 -35.85 -23.47 -13.44
N THR A 121 -36.46 -23.35 -12.27
CA THR A 121 -35.95 -22.52 -11.17
C THR A 121 -34.85 -23.19 -10.36
N ASN A 122 -34.55 -24.47 -10.62
CA ASN A 122 -33.48 -25.24 -9.97
C ASN A 122 -33.60 -25.29 -8.44
N SER A 123 -34.82 -25.54 -7.94
CA SER A 123 -35.11 -25.62 -6.50
C SER A 123 -34.28 -26.67 -5.76
N ASP A 124 -33.95 -27.80 -6.39
CA ASP A 124 -33.09 -28.81 -5.77
C ASP A 124 -31.63 -28.35 -5.68
N ALA A 125 -31.15 -27.56 -6.64
CA ALA A 125 -29.83 -26.93 -6.55
C ALA A 125 -29.79 -25.87 -5.44
N LEU A 126 -30.86 -25.09 -5.24
CA LEU A 126 -30.99 -24.20 -4.09
C LEU A 126 -30.92 -24.96 -2.77
N LYS A 127 -31.67 -26.06 -2.64
CA LYS A 127 -31.62 -26.92 -1.44
C LYS A 127 -30.22 -27.50 -1.23
N ALA A 128 -29.55 -27.96 -2.28
CA ALA A 128 -28.18 -28.45 -2.20
C ALA A 128 -27.22 -27.36 -1.74
N PHE A 129 -27.36 -26.14 -2.27
CA PHE A 129 -26.57 -24.97 -1.88
C PHE A 129 -26.79 -24.60 -0.40
N GLN A 130 -28.03 -24.56 0.07
CA GLN A 130 -28.36 -24.20 1.46
C GLN A 130 -27.93 -25.28 2.47
N ASN A 131 -27.92 -26.55 2.06
CA ASN A 131 -27.50 -27.67 2.90
C ASN A 131 -26.01 -28.03 2.78
N ARG A 132 -25.24 -27.29 1.98
CA ARG A 132 -23.83 -27.63 1.70
C ARG A 132 -22.97 -27.50 2.96
N ARG A 133 -21.91 -28.30 3.00
CA ARG A 133 -20.85 -28.21 4.01
C ARG A 133 -19.61 -27.58 3.41
N ASP A 134 -19.07 -26.60 4.11
CA ASP A 134 -17.80 -25.95 3.81
C ASP A 134 -16.85 -26.22 4.97
N ARG A 135 -15.72 -26.86 4.68
CA ARG A 135 -14.75 -27.33 5.69
C ARG A 135 -15.42 -28.15 6.82
N GLY A 136 -16.32 -29.04 6.44
CA GLY A 136 -17.09 -29.90 7.35
C GLY A 136 -18.27 -29.21 8.05
N MET A 137 -18.38 -27.88 7.99
CA MET A 137 -19.41 -27.10 8.68
C MET A 137 -20.55 -26.70 7.73
N ASN A 138 -21.79 -26.92 8.17
CA ASN A 138 -22.97 -26.33 7.55
C ASN A 138 -23.18 -24.89 8.07
N LEU A 139 -24.19 -24.17 7.54
CA LEU A 139 -24.49 -22.80 7.95
C LEU A 139 -24.70 -22.68 9.47
N SER A 140 -25.53 -23.56 10.06
CA SER A 140 -25.82 -23.53 11.49
C SER A 140 -24.57 -23.68 12.35
N ALA A 141 -23.68 -24.64 12.01
CA ALA A 141 -22.41 -24.82 12.73
C ALA A 141 -21.50 -23.59 12.65
N LYS A 142 -21.44 -22.91 11.50
CA LYS A 142 -20.69 -21.64 11.36
C LYS A 142 -21.28 -20.55 12.24
N LEU A 143 -22.60 -20.43 12.31
CA LEU A 143 -23.30 -19.42 13.11
C LEU A 143 -23.16 -19.66 14.61
N TRP A 144 -23.20 -20.92 15.07
CA TRP A 144 -22.89 -21.24 16.47
C TRP A 144 -21.45 -20.89 16.84
N GLY A 145 -20.48 -21.16 15.95
CA GLY A 145 -19.11 -20.70 16.14
C GLY A 145 -19.00 -19.16 16.24
N GLN A 146 -19.82 -18.42 15.50
CA GLN A 146 -19.91 -16.96 15.63
C GLN A 146 -20.55 -16.54 16.95
N ALA A 147 -21.61 -17.21 17.42
CA ALA A 147 -22.21 -16.91 18.72
C ALA A 147 -21.23 -17.11 19.89
N ASP A 148 -20.37 -18.13 19.80
CA ASP A 148 -19.29 -18.35 20.78
C ASP A 148 -18.23 -17.25 20.74
N GLU A 149 -17.85 -16.77 19.54
CA GLU A 149 -16.96 -15.61 19.36
C GLU A 149 -17.57 -14.34 19.94
N TYR A 150 -18.82 -14.05 19.59
CA TYR A 150 -19.61 -12.92 20.10
C TYR A 150 -19.67 -12.91 21.64
N THR A 151 -19.82 -14.07 22.26
CA THR A 151 -19.88 -14.17 23.74
C THR A 151 -18.55 -13.76 24.36
N ARG A 152 -17.41 -14.19 23.81
CA ARG A 152 -16.09 -13.79 24.31
C ARG A 152 -15.83 -12.30 24.09
N GLU A 153 -16.29 -11.77 22.95
CA GLU A 153 -16.16 -10.35 22.63
C GLU A 153 -16.98 -9.46 23.56
N THR A 154 -18.21 -9.88 23.87
CA THR A 154 -19.06 -9.18 24.82
C THR A 154 -18.53 -9.28 26.25
N GLU A 155 -18.00 -10.43 26.70
CA GLU A 155 -17.31 -10.56 27.98
C GLU A 155 -16.14 -9.57 28.10
N ALA A 156 -15.32 -9.47 27.05
CA ALA A 156 -14.21 -8.50 26.99
C ALA A 156 -14.71 -7.05 27.00
N ALA A 157 -15.73 -6.75 26.21
CA ALA A 157 -16.30 -5.41 26.12
C ALA A 157 -16.96 -4.97 27.44
N ILE A 158 -17.67 -5.87 28.13
CA ILE A 158 -18.19 -5.62 29.49
C ILE A 158 -17.05 -5.39 30.46
N SER A 159 -16.01 -6.24 30.42
CA SER A 159 -14.82 -6.10 31.26
C SER A 159 -14.20 -4.72 31.14
N CYS A 160 -13.96 -4.24 29.92
CA CYS A 160 -13.42 -2.90 29.70
C CYS A 160 -14.41 -1.79 30.08
N THR A 161 -15.68 -1.94 29.68
CA THR A 161 -16.66 -0.86 29.86
C THR A 161 -16.96 -0.62 31.33
N ILE A 162 -17.15 -1.69 32.12
CA ILE A 162 -17.48 -1.58 33.55
C ILE A 162 -16.23 -1.27 34.37
N SER A 163 -15.08 -1.90 34.12
CA SER A 163 -13.83 -1.55 34.83
C SER A 163 -13.45 -0.07 34.64
N ASN A 164 -13.70 0.49 33.45
CA ASN A 164 -13.51 1.92 33.17
C ASN A 164 -14.69 2.81 33.61
N ALA A 165 -15.83 2.24 34.03
CA ALA A 165 -17.03 2.98 34.45
C ALA A 165 -17.19 3.11 35.97
N ILE A 166 -16.34 2.47 36.78
CA ILE A 166 -16.36 2.55 38.25
C ILE A 166 -16.26 4.01 38.74
N GLU A 167 -15.68 4.93 37.96
CA GLU A 167 -15.55 6.32 38.41
C GLU A 167 -16.87 7.12 38.50
N LYS A 168 -18.00 6.73 37.86
CA LYS A 168 -19.13 7.70 37.68
C LYS A 168 -20.58 7.22 37.75
N GLY A 169 -20.89 5.97 38.16
CA GLY A 169 -22.29 5.54 38.35
C GLY A 169 -23.17 5.68 37.09
N MET A 170 -22.74 5.05 35.99
CA MET A 170 -23.40 5.17 34.68
C MET A 170 -24.74 4.45 34.60
N SER A 171 -25.72 5.05 33.91
CA SER A 171 -27.02 4.41 33.61
C SER A 171 -26.89 3.26 32.60
N ALA A 172 -27.89 2.38 32.55
CA ALA A 172 -27.90 1.24 31.63
C ALA A 172 -27.82 1.62 30.15
N ILE A 173 -28.47 2.71 29.80
CA ILE A 173 -28.46 3.26 28.44
C ILE A 173 -27.05 3.77 28.08
N THR A 174 -26.33 4.38 29.03
CA THR A 174 -24.96 4.86 28.82
C THR A 174 -23.98 3.70 28.65
N LEU A 175 -24.13 2.65 29.44
CA LEU A 175 -23.31 1.44 29.30
C LEU A 175 -23.57 0.76 27.96
N SER A 176 -24.84 0.57 27.58
CA SER A 176 -25.22 -0.04 26.29
C SER A 176 -24.64 0.74 25.10
N LYS A 177 -24.65 2.08 25.14
CA LYS A 177 -24.02 2.91 24.11
C LYS A 177 -22.50 2.75 24.04
N ARG A 178 -21.82 2.62 25.19
CA ARG A 178 -20.37 2.40 25.23
C ARG A 178 -19.99 0.98 24.80
N LEU A 179 -20.76 -0.03 25.21
CA LEU A 179 -20.60 -1.40 24.77
C LEU A 179 -20.76 -1.48 23.25
N SER A 180 -21.81 -0.86 22.71
CA SER A 180 -22.04 -0.76 21.26
C SER A 180 -20.88 -0.05 20.56
N LYS A 181 -20.35 1.03 21.15
CA LYS A 181 -19.18 1.73 20.61
C LYS A 181 -17.94 0.83 20.56
N TYR A 182 -17.65 0.07 21.61
CA TYR A 182 -16.49 -0.85 21.62
C TYR A 182 -16.66 -2.03 20.67
N LEU A 183 -17.88 -2.54 20.53
CA LEU A 183 -18.18 -3.63 19.61
C LEU A 183 -18.17 -3.16 18.14
N GLN A 184 -18.33 -1.86 17.89
CA GLN A 184 -18.14 -1.23 16.58
C GLN A 184 -16.69 -0.77 16.33
N ASP A 185 -15.98 -0.33 17.36
CA ASP A 185 -14.57 0.08 17.33
C ASP A 185 -13.69 -1.02 17.93
N TYR A 186 -13.65 -2.10 17.19
CA TYR A 186 -13.02 -3.34 17.58
C TYR A 186 -11.52 -3.21 17.93
N PRO A 187 -10.70 -2.44 17.18
CA PRO A 187 -9.31 -2.16 17.54
C PRO A 187 -9.17 -1.48 18.91
N SER A 188 -10.01 -0.49 19.22
CA SER A 188 -9.99 0.17 20.53
C SER A 188 -10.36 -0.79 21.67
N LEU A 189 -11.31 -1.70 21.45
CA LEU A 189 -11.63 -2.74 22.42
C LEU A 189 -10.43 -3.66 22.68
N GLN A 190 -9.74 -4.13 21.64
CA GLN A 190 -8.54 -4.96 21.80
C GLN A 190 -7.43 -4.23 22.55
N HIS A 191 -7.22 -2.96 22.22
CA HIS A 191 -6.23 -2.11 22.88
C HIS A 191 -6.52 -2.00 24.37
N ASP A 192 -7.70 -1.53 24.76
CA ASP A 192 -8.05 -1.26 26.16
C ASP A 192 -8.08 -2.56 26.99
N TYR A 193 -8.54 -3.66 26.38
CA TYR A 193 -8.56 -4.95 27.04
C TYR A 193 -7.14 -5.51 27.22
N TRP A 194 -6.24 -5.28 26.27
CA TRP A 194 -4.82 -5.63 26.43
C TRP A 194 -4.14 -4.77 27.50
N GLU A 195 -4.41 -3.46 27.56
CA GLU A 195 -3.85 -2.60 28.61
C GLU A 195 -4.31 -3.04 30.01
N THR A 196 -5.58 -3.41 30.14
CA THR A 196 -6.17 -3.79 31.42
C THR A 196 -5.74 -5.19 31.89
N TYR A 197 -5.71 -6.17 30.97
CA TYR A 197 -5.56 -7.60 31.33
C TYR A 197 -4.35 -8.29 30.68
N GLY A 198 -3.56 -7.61 29.85
CA GLY A 198 -2.34 -8.13 29.23
C GLY A 198 -2.55 -9.16 28.10
N LYS A 199 -3.81 -9.40 27.68
CA LYS A 199 -4.20 -10.36 26.64
C LYS A 199 -5.29 -9.74 25.77
N ALA A 200 -5.28 -9.98 24.45
CA ALA A 200 -6.37 -9.60 23.54
C ALA A 200 -6.50 -10.50 22.29
N ALA A 201 -5.63 -11.51 22.15
CA ALA A 201 -5.48 -12.30 20.92
C ALA A 201 -6.73 -13.11 20.50
N ASN A 202 -7.67 -13.31 21.42
CA ASN A 202 -8.86 -14.15 21.21
C ASN A 202 -10.15 -13.35 21.01
N ILE A 203 -10.06 -12.02 21.05
CA ILE A 203 -11.16 -11.16 20.72
C ILE A 203 -11.11 -11.02 19.18
N HIS A 204 -12.25 -11.02 18.49
CA HIS A 204 -12.33 -10.82 17.03
C HIS A 204 -13.41 -9.80 16.65
N ASP A 205 -13.51 -9.42 15.37
CA ASP A 205 -14.63 -8.60 14.89
C ASP A 205 -15.75 -9.53 14.42
N CYS A 206 -16.58 -10.02 15.36
CA CYS A 206 -17.65 -10.95 15.03
C CYS A 206 -18.70 -10.29 14.14
N GLU A 207 -19.04 -9.01 14.35
CA GLU A 207 -20.00 -8.26 13.51
C GLU A 207 -19.59 -8.32 12.04
N TYR A 208 -18.37 -7.88 11.72
CA TYR A 208 -17.84 -7.94 10.36
C TYR A 208 -17.77 -9.38 9.83
N ARG A 209 -17.45 -10.36 10.68
CA ARG A 209 -17.43 -11.78 10.28
C ARG A 209 -18.82 -12.31 9.92
N SER A 210 -19.85 -11.97 10.67
CA SER A 210 -21.25 -12.32 10.36
C SER A 210 -21.74 -11.59 9.12
N ILE A 211 -21.44 -10.30 8.99
CA ILE A 211 -21.75 -9.49 7.79
C ILE A 211 -21.13 -10.13 6.55
N ARG A 212 -19.82 -10.43 6.60
CA ARG A 212 -19.09 -11.06 5.49
C ARG A 212 -19.67 -12.44 5.16
N LEU A 213 -20.00 -13.25 6.16
CA LEU A 213 -20.63 -14.56 5.95
C LEU A 213 -21.98 -14.39 5.25
N ALA A 214 -22.89 -13.58 5.80
CA ALA A 214 -24.21 -13.38 5.25
C ALA A 214 -24.18 -12.82 3.83
N ARG A 215 -23.40 -11.76 3.60
CA ARG A 215 -23.23 -11.15 2.28
C ARG A 215 -22.67 -12.15 1.27
N SER A 216 -21.66 -12.92 1.65
CA SER A 216 -21.04 -13.91 0.75
C SER A 216 -22.01 -15.04 0.43
N GLU A 217 -22.70 -15.62 1.42
CA GLU A 217 -23.68 -16.70 1.21
C GLU A 217 -24.81 -16.28 0.28
N ILE A 218 -25.39 -15.09 0.49
CA ILE A 218 -26.49 -14.56 -0.33
C ILE A 218 -26.02 -14.23 -1.75
N ASN A 219 -24.85 -13.61 -1.91
CA ASN A 219 -24.28 -13.29 -3.23
C ASN A 219 -23.95 -14.57 -4.03
N MET A 220 -23.37 -15.57 -3.38
CA MET A 220 -23.09 -16.86 -4.01
C MET A 220 -24.38 -17.54 -4.48
N ALA A 221 -25.47 -17.48 -3.71
CA ALA A 221 -26.75 -18.04 -4.14
C ALA A 221 -27.28 -17.42 -5.44
N TYR A 222 -27.20 -16.08 -5.58
CA TYR A 222 -27.58 -15.39 -6.82
C TYR A 222 -26.77 -15.90 -8.03
N ARG A 223 -25.44 -16.00 -7.85
CA ARG A 223 -24.49 -16.40 -8.90
C ARG A 223 -24.63 -17.88 -9.28
N THR A 224 -24.84 -18.75 -8.29
CA THR A 224 -25.14 -20.16 -8.54
C THR A 224 -26.45 -20.31 -9.31
N ALA A 225 -27.52 -19.61 -8.91
CA ALA A 225 -28.79 -19.64 -9.65
C ALA A 225 -28.63 -19.20 -11.11
N GLU A 226 -27.84 -18.14 -11.33
CA GLU A 226 -27.52 -17.61 -12.65
C GLU A 226 -26.80 -18.66 -13.51
N GLN A 227 -25.75 -19.29 -12.98
CA GLN A 227 -24.97 -20.29 -13.70
C GLN A 227 -25.74 -21.58 -13.96
N GLU A 228 -26.56 -22.05 -13.01
CA GLU A 228 -27.44 -23.20 -13.23
C GLU A 228 -28.43 -22.95 -14.38
N ARG A 229 -28.97 -21.73 -14.49
CA ARG A 229 -29.80 -21.33 -15.63
C ARG A 229 -28.99 -21.27 -16.92
N TRP A 230 -27.79 -20.72 -16.88
CA TRP A 230 -26.95 -20.66 -18.07
C TRP A 230 -26.60 -22.04 -18.60
N LYS A 231 -26.24 -23.01 -17.74
CA LYS A 231 -26.03 -24.42 -18.10
C LYS A 231 -27.19 -24.99 -18.94
N GLN A 232 -28.43 -24.61 -18.64
CA GLN A 232 -29.62 -25.06 -19.34
C GLN A 232 -29.88 -24.37 -20.68
N PHE A 233 -29.30 -23.19 -20.93
CA PHE A 233 -29.53 -22.39 -22.13
C PHE A 233 -28.61 -22.85 -23.26
N ASP A 234 -29.16 -23.48 -24.29
CA ASP A 234 -28.36 -24.01 -25.41
C ASP A 234 -27.70 -22.88 -26.19
N PHE A 235 -28.28 -21.68 -26.17
CA PHE A 235 -27.76 -20.49 -26.83
C PHE A 235 -26.60 -19.77 -26.10
N ILE A 236 -26.17 -20.28 -24.95
CA ILE A 236 -25.01 -19.74 -24.21
C ILE A 236 -23.78 -20.60 -24.48
N THR A 237 -22.72 -19.96 -24.99
CA THR A 237 -21.43 -20.61 -25.31
C THR A 237 -20.42 -20.52 -24.18
N GLY A 238 -20.61 -19.59 -23.24
CA GLY A 238 -19.73 -19.32 -22.10
C GLY A 238 -20.17 -18.03 -21.40
N TYR A 239 -19.33 -17.47 -20.54
CA TYR A 239 -19.61 -16.17 -19.92
C TYR A 239 -18.33 -15.37 -19.67
N GLU A 240 -18.46 -14.05 -19.62
CA GLU A 240 -17.38 -13.11 -19.37
C GLU A 240 -17.52 -12.52 -17.97
N ILE A 241 -16.50 -12.70 -17.12
CA ILE A 241 -16.43 -12.11 -15.78
C ILE A 241 -15.75 -10.74 -15.90
N LYS A 242 -16.39 -9.71 -15.34
CA LYS A 242 -15.93 -8.32 -15.34
C LYS A 242 -15.91 -7.73 -13.94
N LEU A 243 -14.99 -6.79 -13.74
CA LEU A 243 -14.91 -6.02 -12.51
C LEU A 243 -16.08 -5.04 -12.41
N SER A 244 -16.56 -4.84 -11.19
CA SER A 244 -17.50 -3.77 -10.89
C SER A 244 -16.82 -2.40 -10.98
N GLY A 245 -17.59 -1.35 -11.25
CA GLY A 245 -17.07 0.03 -11.18
C GLY A 245 -16.77 0.52 -9.76
N SER A 246 -17.04 -0.31 -8.75
CA SER A 246 -16.81 -0.04 -7.32
C SER A 246 -15.66 -0.88 -6.77
N HIS A 247 -14.82 -1.44 -7.65
CA HIS A 247 -13.63 -2.19 -7.26
C HIS A 247 -12.60 -1.20 -6.68
N PRO A 248 -12.27 -1.29 -5.37
CA PRO A 248 -11.60 -0.20 -4.64
C PRO A 248 -10.07 -0.19 -4.83
N ALA A 249 -9.47 -1.35 -5.10
CA ALA A 249 -8.02 -1.51 -5.22
C ALA A 249 -7.71 -2.79 -6.01
N HIS A 250 -6.67 -2.76 -6.84
CA HIS A 250 -6.25 -3.89 -7.67
C HIS A 250 -6.03 -5.16 -6.82
N ASP A 251 -6.71 -6.25 -7.17
CA ASP A 251 -6.66 -7.52 -6.47
C ASP A 251 -6.70 -8.73 -7.43
N ILE A 252 -7.09 -9.90 -6.94
CA ILE A 252 -7.19 -11.13 -7.73
C ILE A 252 -8.23 -11.02 -8.86
N CYS A 253 -9.26 -10.19 -8.70
CA CYS A 253 -10.31 -10.02 -9.70
C CYS A 253 -9.77 -9.44 -11.00
N ASP A 254 -8.85 -8.48 -10.93
CA ASP A 254 -8.16 -7.89 -12.08
C ASP A 254 -7.41 -8.98 -12.86
N SER A 255 -6.70 -9.82 -12.12
CA SER A 255 -5.88 -10.90 -12.69
C SER A 255 -6.72 -12.01 -13.31
N LEU A 256 -7.93 -12.25 -12.82
CA LEU A 256 -8.79 -13.35 -13.25
C LEU A 256 -9.96 -12.92 -14.15
N ALA A 257 -10.13 -11.64 -14.43
CA ALA A 257 -11.17 -11.17 -15.36
C ALA A 257 -10.98 -11.77 -16.76
N GLY A 258 -12.07 -12.18 -17.42
CA GLY A 258 -11.96 -12.82 -18.73
C GLY A 258 -13.17 -13.66 -19.11
N LYS A 259 -13.04 -14.38 -20.23
CA LYS A 259 -14.06 -15.29 -20.74
C LYS A 259 -13.81 -16.70 -20.23
N TYR A 260 -14.84 -17.32 -19.67
CA TYR A 260 -14.82 -18.64 -19.06
C TYR A 260 -15.81 -19.57 -19.76
N PRO A 261 -15.51 -20.88 -19.79
CA PRO A 261 -16.42 -21.86 -20.35
C PRO A 261 -17.67 -21.97 -19.47
N LYS A 262 -18.76 -22.44 -20.08
CA LYS A 262 -20.09 -22.47 -19.46
C LYS A 262 -20.19 -23.36 -18.21
N ASP A 263 -19.30 -24.35 -18.12
CA ASP A 263 -19.18 -25.33 -17.03
C ASP A 263 -18.22 -24.89 -15.92
N PHE A 264 -17.49 -23.79 -16.08
CA PHE A 264 -16.74 -23.18 -14.99
C PHE A 264 -17.72 -22.75 -13.89
N VAL A 265 -17.42 -23.06 -12.64
CA VAL A 265 -18.22 -22.71 -11.47
C VAL A 265 -17.62 -21.47 -10.81
N TRP A 266 -18.30 -20.33 -10.94
CA TRP A 266 -17.86 -19.06 -10.39
C TRP A 266 -18.84 -18.48 -9.38
N THR A 267 -18.68 -18.84 -8.10
CA THR A 267 -19.46 -18.23 -7.02
C THR A 267 -18.84 -16.91 -6.53
N GLY A 268 -17.62 -16.61 -6.96
CA GLY A 268 -16.86 -15.40 -6.69
C GLY A 268 -15.36 -15.68 -6.56
N TRP A 269 -14.54 -14.64 -6.64
CA TRP A 269 -13.09 -14.79 -6.46
C TRP A 269 -12.66 -14.78 -5.00
N HIS A 270 -13.36 -14.01 -4.17
CA HIS A 270 -13.07 -13.85 -2.75
C HIS A 270 -14.35 -13.46 -1.97
N PRO A 271 -14.32 -13.47 -0.63
CA PRO A 271 -15.43 -12.96 0.18
C PRO A 271 -15.75 -11.50 -0.17
N ASN A 272 -17.03 -11.13 -0.15
CA ASN A 272 -17.52 -9.80 -0.54
C ASN A 272 -17.20 -9.38 -1.99
N ASP A 273 -16.87 -10.32 -2.88
CA ASP A 273 -16.61 -10.04 -4.29
C ASP A 273 -17.80 -9.34 -4.97
N MET A 274 -17.52 -8.22 -5.63
CA MET A 274 -18.50 -7.36 -6.30
C MET A 274 -18.51 -7.52 -7.82
N CYS A 275 -17.63 -8.35 -8.38
CA CYS A 275 -17.58 -8.62 -9.82
C CYS A 275 -18.92 -9.17 -10.34
N TYR A 276 -19.08 -9.12 -11.66
CA TYR A 276 -20.29 -9.59 -12.32
C TYR A 276 -19.97 -10.41 -13.57
N ALA A 277 -20.88 -11.32 -13.92
CA ALA A 277 -20.77 -12.12 -15.13
C ALA A 277 -21.74 -11.63 -16.22
N ILE A 278 -21.34 -11.78 -17.48
CA ILE A 278 -22.18 -11.52 -18.66
C ILE A 278 -22.21 -12.81 -19.50
N PRO A 279 -23.39 -13.33 -19.89
CA PRO A 279 -23.46 -14.50 -20.75
C PRO A 279 -22.96 -14.15 -22.15
N ILE A 280 -22.17 -15.06 -22.74
CA ILE A 280 -21.79 -15.00 -24.15
C ILE A 280 -22.84 -15.80 -24.91
N ILE A 281 -23.53 -15.12 -25.82
CA ILE A 281 -24.69 -15.64 -26.54
C ILE A 281 -24.28 -15.82 -27.99
N MET A 282 -24.56 -16.99 -28.55
CA MET A 282 -24.31 -17.26 -29.96
C MET A 282 -25.19 -16.42 -30.88
N SER A 283 -24.85 -16.39 -32.16
CA SER A 283 -25.70 -15.82 -33.19
C SER A 283 -26.96 -16.66 -33.46
N GLU A 284 -27.94 -16.08 -34.14
CA GLU A 284 -29.15 -16.80 -34.57
C GLU A 284 -28.79 -17.96 -35.51
N ASP A 285 -27.88 -17.74 -36.46
CA ASP A 285 -27.44 -18.74 -37.42
C ASP A 285 -26.74 -19.92 -36.73
N GLU A 286 -25.83 -19.65 -35.78
CA GLU A 286 -25.18 -20.69 -34.97
C GLU A 286 -26.18 -21.50 -34.15
N TYR A 287 -27.25 -20.88 -33.65
CA TYR A 287 -28.27 -21.56 -32.84
C TYR A 287 -29.13 -22.52 -33.67
N TRP A 288 -29.47 -22.15 -34.91
CA TRP A 288 -30.31 -22.99 -35.78
C TRP A 288 -29.54 -24.10 -36.50
N ASN A 289 -28.24 -23.90 -36.75
CA ASN A 289 -27.40 -24.85 -37.48
C ASN A 289 -26.60 -25.81 -36.57
N MET A 290 -26.94 -25.92 -35.28
CA MET A 290 -26.22 -26.75 -34.30
C MET A 290 -26.18 -28.25 -34.63
N GLU A 291 -27.18 -28.75 -35.36
CA GLU A 291 -27.36 -30.18 -35.64
C GLU A 291 -26.85 -30.58 -37.04
N ASP A 292 -26.48 -29.61 -37.88
CA ASP A 292 -25.92 -29.86 -39.21
C ASP A 292 -24.40 -30.10 -39.14
N GLU A 293 -23.83 -30.88 -40.07
CA GLU A 293 -22.36 -31.09 -40.21
C GLU A 293 -21.57 -29.82 -40.61
N GLY A 294 -22.21 -28.64 -40.53
CA GLY A 294 -21.63 -27.34 -40.85
C GLY A 294 -20.69 -26.78 -39.77
N GLU A 295 -20.43 -25.48 -39.85
CA GLU A 295 -19.53 -24.76 -38.95
C GLU A 295 -20.10 -24.73 -37.52
N LYS A 296 -19.42 -25.40 -36.58
CA LYS A 296 -19.86 -25.50 -35.19
C LYS A 296 -19.83 -24.12 -34.50
N PRO A 297 -20.77 -23.83 -33.58
CA PRO A 297 -20.74 -22.59 -32.81
C PRO A 297 -19.41 -22.35 -32.10
N ASP A 298 -18.98 -21.10 -31.99
CA ASP A 298 -17.74 -20.72 -31.28
C ASP A 298 -17.92 -20.86 -29.75
N MET A 299 -17.79 -22.11 -29.28
CA MET A 299 -17.91 -22.47 -27.88
C MET A 299 -16.65 -22.05 -27.12
N ILE A 300 -16.82 -21.37 -25.98
CA ILE A 300 -15.71 -21.15 -25.04
C ILE A 300 -15.47 -22.49 -24.33
N THR A 301 -14.37 -23.15 -24.68
CA THR A 301 -14.05 -24.52 -24.20
C THR A 301 -13.01 -24.55 -23.09
N ASP A 302 -12.34 -23.42 -22.81
CA ASP A 302 -11.23 -23.36 -21.88
C ASP A 302 -11.20 -22.00 -21.14
N VAL A 303 -10.55 -21.99 -19.98
CA VAL A 303 -10.36 -20.81 -19.12
C VAL A 303 -9.38 -19.82 -19.76
N PRO A 304 -9.46 -18.52 -19.43
CA PRO A 304 -8.65 -17.51 -20.09
C PRO A 304 -7.17 -17.64 -19.70
N LYS A 305 -6.28 -17.13 -20.55
CA LYS A 305 -4.82 -17.29 -20.40
C LYS A 305 -4.31 -16.80 -19.04
N ASN A 306 -4.78 -15.64 -18.59
CA ASN A 306 -4.43 -15.05 -17.30
C ASN A 306 -4.82 -15.94 -16.11
N TYR A 307 -5.93 -16.68 -16.18
CA TYR A 307 -6.27 -17.68 -15.17
C TYR A 307 -5.19 -18.76 -15.07
N LYS A 308 -4.76 -19.32 -16.21
CA LYS A 308 -3.74 -20.38 -16.25
C LYS A 308 -2.39 -19.88 -15.73
N GLU A 309 -2.00 -18.67 -16.10
CA GLU A 309 -0.79 -18.01 -15.60
C GLU A 309 -0.86 -17.76 -14.09
N TRP A 310 -2.04 -17.39 -13.58
CA TRP A 310 -2.28 -17.21 -12.16
C TRP A 310 -2.18 -18.54 -11.39
N ILE A 311 -2.76 -19.63 -11.90
CA ILE A 311 -2.64 -20.97 -11.30
C ILE A 311 -1.18 -21.38 -11.18
N VAL A 312 -0.39 -21.22 -12.25
CA VAL A 312 1.03 -21.59 -12.23
C VAL A 312 1.83 -20.72 -11.26
N SER A 313 1.59 -19.41 -11.25
CA SER A 313 2.30 -18.48 -10.36
C SER A 313 1.94 -18.68 -8.88
N ASN A 314 0.77 -19.26 -8.59
CA ASN A 314 0.27 -19.48 -7.23
C ASN A 314 0.26 -20.97 -6.82
N ARG A 315 0.90 -21.86 -7.58
CA ARG A 315 0.88 -23.31 -7.38
C ARG A 315 1.16 -23.72 -5.93
N LYS A 316 2.26 -23.23 -5.34
CA LYS A 316 2.61 -23.52 -3.94
C LYS A 316 1.53 -23.05 -2.95
N ARG A 317 0.95 -21.86 -3.18
CA ARG A 317 -0.13 -21.34 -2.32
C ARG A 317 -1.40 -22.18 -2.43
N ILE A 318 -1.68 -22.73 -3.61
CA ILE A 318 -2.79 -23.64 -3.86
C ILE A 318 -2.54 -24.96 -3.12
N GLU A 319 -1.34 -25.55 -3.26
CA GLU A 319 -0.94 -26.77 -2.55
C GLU A 319 -1.03 -26.58 -1.01
N ASP A 320 -0.45 -25.50 -0.47
CA ASP A 320 -0.53 -25.18 0.97
C ASP A 320 -1.99 -24.96 1.44
N ALA A 321 -2.87 -24.44 0.57
CA ALA A 321 -4.27 -24.24 0.89
C ALA A 321 -5.08 -25.55 0.79
N GLU A 322 -4.70 -26.46 -0.12
CA GLU A 322 -5.26 -27.80 -0.22
C GLU A 322 -4.94 -28.63 1.03
N ASP A 323 -3.68 -28.63 1.46
CA ASP A 323 -3.23 -29.33 2.67
C ASP A 323 -3.95 -28.85 3.93
N ARG A 324 -4.29 -27.54 3.99
CA ARG A 324 -5.06 -26.94 5.09
C ARG A 324 -6.57 -27.09 4.93
N GLY A 325 -7.05 -27.59 3.80
CA GLY A 325 -8.48 -27.64 3.47
C GLY A 325 -9.12 -26.26 3.29
N THR A 326 -8.36 -25.24 2.92
CA THR A 326 -8.80 -23.84 2.77
C THR A 326 -8.78 -23.35 1.32
N LEU A 327 -8.93 -24.25 0.35
CA LEU A 327 -9.00 -23.86 -1.07
C LEU A 327 -10.16 -22.87 -1.34
N PRO A 328 -9.92 -21.80 -2.11
CA PRO A 328 -11.00 -20.94 -2.60
C PRO A 328 -12.02 -21.73 -3.45
N TYR A 329 -13.29 -21.33 -3.42
CA TYR A 329 -14.37 -22.01 -4.14
C TYR A 329 -14.08 -22.18 -5.63
N PHE A 330 -13.64 -21.13 -6.32
CA PHE A 330 -13.34 -21.19 -7.76
C PHE A 330 -12.19 -22.15 -8.13
N ILE A 331 -11.39 -22.60 -7.16
CA ILE A 331 -10.36 -23.63 -7.33
C ILE A 331 -10.95 -25.00 -7.01
N LYS A 332 -11.58 -25.10 -5.83
CA LYS A 332 -12.18 -26.33 -5.32
C LYS A 332 -13.27 -26.89 -6.25
N ASP A 333 -14.09 -26.02 -6.81
CA ASP A 333 -15.24 -26.38 -7.63
C ASP A 333 -14.85 -26.58 -9.11
N ASN A 334 -13.58 -26.36 -9.46
CA ASN A 334 -13.06 -26.46 -10.82
C ASN A 334 -11.73 -27.24 -10.93
N PRO A 335 -11.62 -28.46 -10.38
CA PRO A 335 -10.36 -29.21 -10.32
C PRO A 335 -9.78 -29.55 -11.70
N GLN A 336 -10.61 -29.60 -12.75
CA GLN A 336 -10.18 -29.88 -14.11
C GLN A 336 -9.23 -28.82 -14.69
N TYR A 337 -9.30 -27.58 -14.20
CA TYR A 337 -8.43 -26.48 -14.66
C TYR A 337 -7.19 -26.27 -13.75
N LEU A 338 -6.81 -27.25 -12.93
CA LEU A 338 -5.62 -27.18 -12.08
C LEU A 338 -4.38 -27.85 -12.72
N LYS A 339 -4.56 -28.59 -13.82
CA LYS A 339 -3.52 -29.37 -14.49
C LYS A 339 -2.74 -28.52 -15.50
N TYR A 340 -1.97 -27.53 -15.03
CA TYR A 340 -1.07 -26.75 -15.89
C TYR A 340 0.38 -26.83 -15.42
N THR A 341 1.24 -27.50 -16.18
CA THR A 341 2.68 -27.52 -15.92
C THR A 341 3.32 -26.17 -16.30
N PRO A 342 4.51 -25.83 -15.75
CA PRO A 342 5.29 -24.70 -16.25
C PRO A 342 5.58 -24.77 -17.76
N LYS A 343 5.66 -25.99 -18.31
CA LYS A 343 5.82 -26.26 -19.75
C LYS A 343 4.56 -25.87 -20.53
N ASP A 344 3.37 -26.14 -19.99
CA ASP A 344 2.10 -25.73 -20.60
C ASP A 344 1.96 -24.21 -20.61
N ALA A 345 2.30 -23.53 -19.51
CA ALA A 345 2.32 -22.07 -19.46
C ALA A 345 3.35 -21.45 -20.42
N ALA A 346 4.51 -22.08 -20.60
CA ALA A 346 5.46 -21.67 -21.63
C ALA A 346 4.86 -21.87 -23.03
N ALA A 347 4.29 -23.04 -23.33
CA ALA A 347 3.65 -23.33 -24.61
C ALA A 347 2.52 -22.34 -24.95
N ILE A 348 1.66 -22.02 -23.97
CA ILE A 348 0.59 -21.02 -24.11
C ILE A 348 1.18 -19.62 -24.39
N ARG A 349 2.23 -19.23 -23.66
CA ARG A 349 2.95 -17.96 -23.90
C ARG A 349 3.69 -17.92 -25.22
N HIS A 350 4.08 -19.07 -25.78
CA HIS A 350 4.71 -19.21 -27.09
C HIS A 350 3.67 -19.14 -28.23
N ALA A 351 2.52 -19.82 -28.08
CA ALA A 351 1.46 -19.84 -29.07
C ALA A 351 0.72 -18.50 -29.20
N ALA A 352 0.61 -17.73 -28.11
CA ALA A 352 -0.06 -16.44 -28.09
C ALA A 352 0.82 -15.25 -28.52
N ARG A 353 2.04 -15.49 -29.02
CA ARG A 353 2.95 -14.41 -29.43
C ARG A 353 2.51 -13.81 -30.75
N THR A 354 2.46 -12.49 -30.83
CA THR A 354 2.34 -11.79 -32.12
C THR A 354 3.67 -11.83 -32.87
N LYS A 355 3.68 -11.43 -34.15
CA LYS A 355 4.94 -11.30 -34.92
C LYS A 355 5.93 -10.37 -34.23
N GLU A 356 5.44 -9.27 -33.68
CA GLU A 356 6.23 -8.27 -32.96
C GLU A 356 6.83 -8.84 -31.67
N ASP A 357 6.09 -9.69 -30.95
CA ASP A 357 6.58 -10.40 -29.77
C ASP A 357 7.68 -11.40 -30.11
N ILE A 358 7.52 -12.14 -31.20
CA ILE A 358 8.51 -13.10 -31.70
C ILE A 358 9.80 -12.36 -32.10
N GLU A 359 9.68 -11.25 -32.81
CA GLU A 359 10.82 -10.42 -33.20
C GLU A 359 11.55 -9.86 -31.99
N ARG A 360 10.82 -9.32 -31.01
CA ARG A 360 11.43 -8.81 -29.76
C ARG A 360 12.16 -9.90 -28.99
N ILE A 361 11.59 -11.10 -28.87
CA ILE A 361 12.20 -12.22 -28.15
C ILE A 361 13.42 -12.76 -28.91
N THR A 362 13.34 -12.81 -30.24
CA THR A 362 14.47 -13.20 -31.11
C THR A 362 15.60 -12.18 -31.00
N ARG A 363 15.29 -10.87 -30.99
CA ARG A 363 16.26 -9.80 -30.72
C ARG A 363 16.93 -10.00 -29.35
N ALA A 364 16.15 -10.23 -28.30
CA ALA A 364 16.68 -10.46 -26.96
C ALA A 364 17.51 -11.75 -26.85
N ALA A 365 17.16 -12.80 -27.60
CA ALA A 365 17.94 -14.04 -27.66
C ALA A 365 19.26 -13.85 -28.41
N ASN A 366 19.27 -13.12 -29.53
CA ASN A 366 20.48 -12.78 -30.27
C ASN A 366 21.41 -11.89 -29.43
N ASN A 367 20.87 -10.93 -28.67
CA ASN A 367 21.66 -10.12 -27.73
C ASN A 367 22.34 -10.98 -26.65
N ARG A 368 21.62 -11.98 -26.11
CA ARG A 368 22.19 -12.94 -25.14
C ARG A 368 23.23 -13.87 -25.75
N ARG A 369 23.05 -14.24 -27.02
CA ARG A 369 24.00 -15.09 -27.76
C ARG A 369 25.31 -14.35 -28.04
N ILE A 370 25.25 -13.05 -28.36
CA ILE A 370 26.43 -12.19 -28.45
C ILE A 370 27.22 -12.20 -27.13
N ILE A 371 26.56 -12.12 -25.96
CA ILE A 371 27.24 -12.24 -24.65
C ILE A 371 27.96 -13.59 -24.50
N TYR A 372 27.32 -14.70 -24.87
CA TYR A 372 27.89 -16.03 -24.69
C TYR A 372 29.05 -16.33 -25.66
N GLU A 373 29.02 -15.75 -26.85
CA GLU A 373 30.10 -15.87 -27.86
C GLU A 373 31.22 -14.82 -27.65
N THR A 374 30.98 -13.77 -26.86
CA THR A 374 32.02 -12.81 -26.46
C THR A 374 32.79 -13.32 -25.24
N GLY A 375 34.03 -13.79 -25.45
CA GLY A 375 35.00 -13.99 -24.37
C GLY A 375 35.42 -12.66 -23.72
N GLU A 376 35.90 -12.72 -22.47
CA GLU A 376 36.09 -11.62 -21.50
C GLU A 376 36.97 -10.41 -21.92
N ASN A 377 37.51 -10.32 -23.14
CA ASN A 377 38.60 -9.38 -23.47
C ASN A 377 38.42 -8.53 -24.75
N TRP A 378 37.19 -8.16 -25.15
CA TRP A 378 36.97 -7.33 -26.36
C TRP A 378 36.56 -5.88 -26.03
N SER A 379 37.11 -4.91 -26.78
CA SER A 379 36.79 -3.48 -26.62
C SER A 379 35.40 -3.12 -27.13
N LEU A 380 34.82 -2.03 -26.60
CA LEU A 380 33.48 -1.54 -26.98
C LEU A 380 33.33 -1.31 -28.49
N SER A 381 34.42 -0.91 -29.16
CA SER A 381 34.46 -0.69 -30.61
C SER A 381 34.37 -1.98 -31.42
N SER A 382 34.86 -3.10 -30.89
CA SER A 382 34.76 -4.41 -31.54
C SER A 382 33.39 -5.04 -31.31
N LEU A 383 32.80 -4.85 -30.12
CA LEU A 383 31.42 -5.25 -29.82
C LEU A 383 30.40 -4.54 -30.72
N ARG A 384 30.57 -3.22 -30.94
CA ARG A 384 29.73 -2.43 -31.87
C ARG A 384 29.84 -2.89 -33.32
N ARG A 385 31.00 -3.39 -33.74
CA ARG A 385 31.24 -3.87 -35.10
C ARG A 385 30.52 -5.19 -35.36
N ASN A 386 30.63 -6.14 -34.42
CA ASN A 386 29.94 -7.43 -34.50
C ASN A 386 28.42 -7.27 -34.38
N ALA A 387 27.93 -6.38 -33.51
CA ALA A 387 26.49 -6.08 -33.40
C ALA A 387 25.90 -5.61 -34.74
N LYS A 388 26.66 -4.84 -35.52
CA LYS A 388 26.26 -4.40 -36.87
C LYS A 388 26.28 -5.54 -37.89
N GLU A 389 27.22 -6.47 -37.78
CA GLU A 389 27.34 -7.65 -38.66
C GLU A 389 26.20 -8.65 -38.47
N TYR A 390 25.71 -8.82 -37.23
CA TYR A 390 24.55 -9.67 -36.90
C TYR A 390 23.19 -8.95 -37.01
N GLY A 391 23.14 -7.75 -37.59
CA GLY A 391 21.90 -7.00 -37.82
C GLY A 391 21.19 -6.50 -36.56
N VAL A 392 21.91 -6.30 -35.46
CA VAL A 392 21.37 -5.84 -34.17
C VAL A 392 21.25 -4.31 -34.15
N ASN A 393 20.14 -3.79 -33.62
CA ASN A 393 19.97 -2.37 -33.38
C ASN A 393 20.90 -1.90 -32.24
N ILE A 394 21.81 -0.98 -32.56
CA ILE A 394 22.87 -0.53 -31.65
C ILE A 394 22.31 0.22 -30.42
N SER A 395 21.22 1.00 -30.54
CA SER A 395 20.71 1.76 -29.38
C SER A 395 20.10 0.84 -28.32
N ASP A 396 19.43 -0.23 -28.75
CA ASP A 396 18.83 -1.21 -27.84
C ASP A 396 19.90 -2.08 -27.16
N PHE A 397 20.97 -2.42 -27.89
CA PHE A 397 22.13 -3.14 -27.34
C PHE A 397 22.86 -2.31 -26.29
N GLU A 398 23.05 -1.01 -26.53
CA GLU A 398 23.69 -0.09 -25.58
C GLU A 398 22.84 0.17 -24.33
N THR A 399 21.51 0.30 -24.50
CA THR A 399 20.57 0.42 -23.38
C THR A 399 20.54 -0.84 -22.52
N TRP A 400 20.67 -2.02 -23.15
CA TRP A 400 20.70 -3.30 -22.45
C TRP A 400 22.03 -3.56 -21.72
N ILE A 401 23.20 -3.21 -22.29
CA ILE A 401 24.49 -3.24 -21.56
C ILE A 401 24.45 -2.33 -20.33
N ALA A 402 23.87 -1.14 -20.45
CA ALA A 402 23.75 -0.19 -19.35
C ALA A 402 22.84 -0.67 -18.20
N THR A 403 22.02 -1.69 -18.44
CA THR A 403 21.01 -2.18 -17.49
C THR A 403 21.20 -3.65 -17.08
N SER A 404 22.21 -4.33 -17.63
CA SER A 404 22.55 -5.72 -17.24
C SER A 404 23.74 -5.73 -16.28
N ASP A 405 23.71 -6.65 -15.31
CA ASP A 405 24.68 -6.81 -14.20
C ASP A 405 26.09 -7.28 -14.64
N LEU A 406 26.46 -7.07 -15.91
CA LEU A 406 27.81 -7.32 -16.39
C LEU A 406 28.75 -6.33 -15.72
N LYS A 407 29.49 -6.81 -14.72
CA LYS A 407 30.61 -6.10 -14.10
C LYS A 407 31.73 -5.89 -15.12
N ILE A 408 31.61 -4.87 -15.99
CA ILE A 408 32.72 -4.40 -16.82
C ILE A 408 33.64 -3.55 -15.92
N ASN A 409 34.36 -4.22 -15.02
CA ASN A 409 35.51 -3.65 -14.36
C ASN A 409 36.70 -3.82 -15.33
N LYS A 410 37.32 -2.71 -15.77
CA LYS A 410 38.54 -2.57 -16.60
C LYS A 410 38.36 -2.13 -18.06
N VAL A 411 37.61 -1.06 -18.31
CA VAL A 411 37.84 -0.19 -19.50
C VAL A 411 38.42 1.14 -19.00
N TYR A 412 39.66 1.11 -18.52
CA TYR A 412 40.45 2.31 -18.28
C TYR A 412 41.83 2.09 -18.88
N ASP A 413 41.99 2.62 -20.09
CA ASP A 413 43.30 3.02 -20.58
C ASP A 413 43.11 4.29 -21.41
N ILE A 414 43.06 5.43 -20.73
CA ILE A 414 43.04 6.76 -21.36
C ILE A 414 44.45 7.33 -21.22
N VAL A 415 45.19 7.21 -22.32
CA VAL A 415 46.54 7.73 -22.50
C VAL A 415 46.62 9.23 -22.22
N GLY A 416 47.53 9.64 -21.33
CA GLY A 416 48.16 10.98 -21.31
C GLY A 416 47.42 12.11 -20.59
N TRP A 417 46.40 11.83 -19.77
CA TRP A 417 45.68 12.88 -19.03
C TRP A 417 46.39 13.31 -17.73
N GLU A 418 46.98 12.36 -17.00
CA GLU A 418 47.68 12.64 -15.74
C GLU A 418 48.90 13.54 -15.92
N GLU A 419 49.70 13.35 -16.98
CA GLU A 419 50.85 14.22 -17.29
C GLU A 419 50.45 15.68 -17.56
N LYS A 420 49.35 15.89 -18.30
CA LYS A 420 48.88 17.25 -18.63
C LYS A 420 48.24 17.94 -17.43
N TYR A 421 47.59 17.18 -16.56
CA TYR A 421 47.03 17.67 -15.31
C TYR A 421 48.14 18.06 -14.32
N GLU A 422 49.14 17.21 -14.13
CA GLU A 422 50.26 17.50 -13.23
C GLU A 422 51.14 18.66 -13.76
N ALA A 423 51.30 18.80 -15.08
CA ALA A 423 52.00 19.95 -15.67
C ALA A 423 51.25 21.30 -15.48
N ALA A 424 49.91 21.30 -15.56
CA ALA A 424 49.10 22.49 -15.31
C ALA A 424 49.10 22.87 -13.83
N LYS A 425 49.02 21.87 -12.94
CA LYS A 425 49.10 22.03 -11.48
C LYS A 425 50.46 22.55 -11.03
N ALA A 426 51.56 22.07 -11.62
CA ALA A 426 52.92 22.54 -11.34
C ALA A 426 53.11 24.04 -11.67
N LYS A 427 52.61 24.51 -12.82
CA LYS A 427 52.68 25.94 -13.19
C LYS A 427 51.89 26.87 -12.26
N VAL A 428 50.82 26.36 -11.65
CA VAL A 428 50.00 27.10 -10.67
C VAL A 428 50.73 27.21 -9.34
N ILE A 429 51.39 26.12 -8.91
CA ILE A 429 52.20 26.08 -7.68
C ILE A 429 53.43 26.99 -7.82
N GLU A 430 54.12 26.96 -8.96
CA GLU A 430 55.30 27.80 -9.23
C GLU A 430 54.95 29.31 -9.20
N LYS A 431 53.80 29.72 -9.77
CA LYS A 431 53.31 31.10 -9.67
C LYS A 431 52.87 31.51 -8.26
N ALA A 432 52.33 30.57 -7.48
CA ALA A 432 51.93 30.81 -6.09
C ALA A 432 53.15 30.97 -5.16
N GLU A 433 54.21 30.18 -5.40
CA GLU A 433 55.45 30.21 -4.63
C GLU A 433 56.30 31.44 -4.93
N ALA A 434 56.37 31.90 -6.19
CA ALA A 434 57.07 33.12 -6.57
C ALA A 434 56.55 34.39 -5.86
N TYR A 435 55.28 34.39 -5.43
CA TYR A 435 54.63 35.53 -4.76
C TYR A 435 54.79 35.53 -3.23
N ASN A 436 55.26 34.43 -2.62
CA ASN A 436 55.33 34.27 -1.16
C ASN A 436 56.51 35.01 -0.50
N SER A 437 57.43 35.62 -1.25
CA SER A 437 58.64 36.20 -0.66
C SER A 437 58.53 37.65 -0.18
N LYS A 438 57.41 38.38 -0.37
CA LYS A 438 57.29 39.79 0.06
C LYS A 438 55.87 40.25 0.41
N ILE A 439 55.36 39.95 1.62
CA ILE A 439 54.15 40.62 2.16
C ILE A 439 54.31 40.88 3.67
N ARG A 440 53.98 42.10 4.14
CA ARG A 440 54.06 42.52 5.56
C ARG A 440 52.80 43.24 6.10
N THR A 441 51.66 43.29 5.39
CA THR A 441 50.42 43.95 5.90
C THR A 441 49.08 43.31 5.44
N ILE A 442 48.01 43.56 6.20
CA ILE A 442 46.64 43.02 6.01
C ILE A 442 45.99 43.46 4.68
N GLY A 443 46.33 44.64 4.15
CA GLY A 443 45.84 45.11 2.85
C GLY A 443 46.33 44.26 1.68
N GLN A 444 47.53 43.67 1.79
CA GLN A 444 48.13 42.83 0.76
C GLN A 444 47.57 41.39 0.76
N LEU A 445 47.07 40.91 1.90
CA LEU A 445 46.35 39.63 2.02
C LEU A 445 45.00 39.63 1.28
N ARG A 446 44.28 40.76 1.28
CA ARG A 446 43.01 40.91 0.52
C ARG A 446 43.23 40.88 -0.99
N SER A 447 44.34 41.42 -1.48
CA SER A 447 44.72 41.38 -2.90
C SER A 447 45.10 39.97 -3.37
N GLN A 448 45.68 39.15 -2.49
CA GLN A 448 46.08 37.77 -2.79
C GLN A 448 44.86 36.83 -2.98
N ALA A 449 43.81 36.98 -2.16
CA ALA A 449 42.56 36.23 -2.32
C ALA A 449 41.84 36.53 -3.64
N LYS A 450 41.97 37.77 -4.14
CA LYS A 450 41.40 38.19 -5.44
C LYS A 450 42.12 37.49 -6.61
N LEU A 451 43.45 37.39 -6.55
CA LEU A 451 44.30 36.76 -7.57
C LEU A 451 44.07 35.23 -7.66
N TYR A 452 43.91 34.53 -6.52
CA TYR A 452 43.57 33.10 -6.50
C TYR A 452 42.22 32.81 -7.18
N SER A 453 41.26 33.73 -7.07
CA SER A 453 39.98 33.61 -7.78
C SER A 453 40.10 33.85 -9.28
N GLU A 454 41.04 34.71 -9.71
CA GLU A 454 41.25 35.05 -11.13
C GLU A 454 42.01 33.94 -11.87
N VAL A 455 43.06 33.37 -11.26
CA VAL A 455 43.78 32.19 -11.80
C VAL A 455 42.87 30.95 -11.89
N GLY A 456 41.99 30.77 -10.90
CA GLY A 456 40.97 29.71 -10.93
C GLY A 456 39.98 29.88 -12.09
N LYS A 457 39.60 31.11 -12.43
CA LYS A 457 38.70 31.40 -13.56
C LYS A 457 39.37 31.19 -14.91
N GLU A 458 40.63 31.57 -15.06
CA GLU A 458 41.39 31.41 -16.30
C GLU A 458 41.67 29.92 -16.60
N THR A 459 41.96 29.13 -15.57
CA THR A 459 42.13 27.66 -15.67
C THR A 459 40.84 26.96 -16.11
N ILE A 460 39.70 27.41 -15.59
CA ILE A 460 38.38 26.91 -15.99
C ILE A 460 38.08 27.26 -17.45
N SER A 461 38.48 28.45 -17.92
CA SER A 461 38.28 28.90 -19.31
C SER A 461 39.05 28.05 -20.32
N VAL A 462 40.33 27.74 -20.06
CA VAL A 462 41.16 26.91 -20.94
C VAL A 462 40.63 25.47 -21.03
N LEU A 463 40.13 24.93 -19.91
CA LEU A 463 39.46 23.62 -19.90
C LEU A 463 38.16 23.67 -20.72
N ASP A 464 37.35 24.71 -20.57
CA ASP A 464 36.05 24.82 -21.26
C ASP A 464 36.19 24.99 -22.78
N GLU A 465 37.27 25.65 -23.28
CA GLU A 465 37.60 25.69 -24.71
C GLU A 465 38.08 24.35 -25.26
N TRP A 466 38.91 23.61 -24.52
CA TRP A 466 39.40 22.29 -24.94
C TRP A 466 38.27 21.25 -25.06
N TYR A 467 37.25 21.33 -24.18
CA TYR A 467 36.12 20.39 -24.17
C TYR A 467 35.01 20.70 -25.18
N LYS A 468 34.92 21.92 -25.72
CA LYS A 468 33.94 22.27 -26.77
C LYS A 468 34.21 21.57 -28.11
N ALA A 469 35.37 20.92 -28.28
CA ALA A 469 35.80 20.34 -29.55
C ALA A 469 35.53 18.82 -29.76
N LYS A 470 34.81 18.11 -28.87
CA LYS A 470 34.54 16.64 -28.95
C LYS A 470 33.14 16.22 -28.40
N PRO A 471 32.58 15.03 -28.76
CA PRO A 471 31.14 14.75 -28.65
C PRO A 471 30.63 14.40 -27.24
N ILE A 472 29.30 14.34 -27.14
CA ILE A 472 28.42 14.69 -26.02
C ILE A 472 28.65 13.95 -24.67
N ASP A 473 29.32 12.80 -24.62
CA ASP A 473 29.42 12.01 -23.38
C ASP A 473 30.62 12.33 -22.46
N VAL A 474 31.27 13.48 -22.68
CA VAL A 474 32.28 14.03 -21.74
C VAL A 474 31.63 14.95 -20.68
N MET A 475 30.32 15.23 -20.81
CA MET A 475 29.59 16.15 -19.93
C MET A 475 29.40 15.64 -18.48
N ALA A 476 29.38 14.33 -18.25
CA ALA A 476 29.30 13.77 -16.89
C ALA A 476 30.62 13.93 -16.11
N ILE A 477 31.76 13.81 -16.82
CA ILE A 477 33.10 14.07 -16.27
C ILE A 477 33.28 15.58 -16.04
N LYS A 478 32.76 16.44 -16.94
CA LYS A 478 32.68 17.91 -16.78
C LYS A 478 32.04 18.30 -15.45
N LYS A 479 30.90 17.69 -15.08
CA LYS A 479 30.18 18.04 -13.85
C LYS A 479 30.93 17.59 -12.60
N THR A 480 31.60 16.45 -12.65
CA THR A 480 32.30 15.87 -11.50
C THR A 480 33.62 16.59 -11.23
N ALA A 481 34.42 16.87 -12.26
CA ALA A 481 35.69 17.59 -12.12
C ALA A 481 35.50 19.06 -11.71
N ILE A 482 34.51 19.76 -12.29
CA ILE A 482 34.16 21.13 -11.89
C ILE A 482 33.63 21.16 -10.46
N THR A 483 32.83 20.18 -10.05
CA THR A 483 32.34 20.06 -8.67
C THR A 483 33.50 19.81 -7.70
N GLN A 484 34.44 18.95 -8.05
CA GLN A 484 35.61 18.65 -7.22
C GLN A 484 36.52 19.88 -7.07
N MET A 485 36.79 20.62 -8.15
CA MET A 485 37.55 21.87 -8.09
C MET A 485 36.85 22.96 -7.28
N LYS A 486 35.53 23.13 -7.43
CA LYS A 486 34.74 24.05 -6.61
C LYS A 486 34.80 23.67 -5.13
N LYS A 487 34.80 22.37 -4.81
CA LYS A 487 34.98 21.84 -3.45
C LYS A 487 36.36 22.17 -2.88
N THR A 488 37.42 21.99 -3.67
CA THR A 488 38.79 22.31 -3.23
C THR A 488 38.97 23.81 -2.99
N VAL A 489 38.40 24.66 -3.85
CA VAL A 489 38.43 26.13 -3.68
C VAL A 489 37.59 26.57 -2.47
N SER A 490 36.43 25.94 -2.23
CA SER A 490 35.61 26.19 -1.04
C SER A 490 36.30 25.74 0.25
N GLY A 491 36.92 24.56 0.26
CA GLY A 491 37.64 24.05 1.43
C GLY A 491 38.85 24.91 1.82
N LEU A 492 39.48 25.59 0.85
CA LEU A 492 40.52 26.59 1.12
C LEU A 492 39.95 27.87 1.73
N LYS A 493 38.72 28.26 1.36
CA LYS A 493 37.99 29.40 1.94
C LYS A 493 37.54 29.11 3.38
N ASP A 494 37.04 27.91 3.65
CA ASP A 494 36.53 27.51 4.98
C ASP A 494 37.68 27.36 6.01
N LYS A 495 38.84 26.85 5.58
CA LYS A 495 40.07 26.86 6.40
C LYS A 495 40.50 28.29 6.77
N TRP A 496 40.27 29.25 5.86
CA TRP A 496 40.59 30.66 6.03
C TRP A 496 39.66 31.36 7.03
N GLU A 497 38.36 31.06 6.97
CA GLU A 497 37.35 31.59 7.91
C GLU A 497 37.53 31.05 9.34
N SER A 498 38.03 29.81 9.49
CA SER A 498 38.35 29.23 10.81
C SER A 498 39.50 29.92 11.53
N TYR A 499 40.45 30.51 10.79
CA TYR A 499 41.59 31.25 11.35
C TYR A 499 41.20 32.64 11.91
N ILE A 500 40.04 33.17 11.53
CA ILE A 500 39.51 34.46 11.99
C ILE A 500 38.74 34.30 13.31
N PHE A 501 38.15 33.12 13.55
CA PHE A 501 37.24 32.90 14.68
C PHE A 501 37.94 32.57 16.02
N THR A 502 39.26 32.39 16.01
CA THR A 502 40.04 32.07 17.22
C THR A 502 40.55 33.29 18.00
N SER A 503 40.06 34.50 17.70
CA SER A 503 40.42 35.72 18.42
C SER A 503 39.19 36.54 18.88
N ASP A 504 38.71 36.18 20.07
CA ASP A 504 38.35 37.05 21.22
C ASP A 504 36.87 37.47 21.55
N VAL A 505 36.60 37.36 22.86
CA VAL A 505 35.61 38.02 23.77
C VAL A 505 34.17 37.48 24.02
N LYS A 506 33.94 37.24 25.33
CA LYS A 506 32.72 36.92 26.12
C LYS A 506 31.65 38.05 26.14
N THR A 507 30.43 37.76 26.65
CA THR A 507 29.79 38.33 27.90
C THR A 507 28.24 38.48 27.82
N ILE A 508 27.57 38.15 28.94
CA ILE A 508 26.31 38.69 29.55
C ILE A 508 25.04 37.80 29.60
N ASN A 509 24.72 37.45 30.85
CA ASN A 509 23.52 36.81 31.42
C ASN A 509 22.24 37.70 31.40
N SER A 510 21.07 37.09 31.67
CA SER A 510 20.28 37.30 32.92
C SER A 510 18.73 37.39 32.75
N THR A 511 18.00 36.46 33.42
CA THR A 511 16.78 36.58 34.28
C THR A 511 15.55 37.42 33.82
N THR A 512 14.24 37.10 33.98
CA THR A 512 13.45 36.28 34.96
C THR A 512 11.93 36.31 34.58
N LYS A 513 11.15 35.26 34.95
CA LYS A 513 9.75 35.26 35.52
C LYS A 513 8.58 35.88 34.71
N SER A 514 7.28 35.52 34.86
CA SER A 514 6.47 34.46 35.50
C SER A 514 5.01 34.97 35.47
N TYR A 515 4.04 34.16 35.00
CA TYR A 515 2.61 34.16 35.35
C TYR A 515 1.76 35.45 35.15
N THR A 516 0.83 35.43 34.18
CA THR A 516 -0.63 35.28 34.45
C THR A 516 -1.51 35.15 33.19
N LYS A 517 -2.28 34.05 33.17
CA LYS A 517 -3.69 33.84 32.70
C LYS A 517 -4.10 34.10 31.23
N LYS A 518 -4.52 33.08 30.44
CA LYS A 518 -5.82 32.31 30.43
C LYS A 518 -7.03 33.18 30.03
N VAL A 519 -7.90 32.92 29.02
CA VAL A 519 -8.23 31.78 28.11
C VAL A 519 -9.11 32.29 26.94
N SER A 520 -8.96 31.77 25.70
CA SER A 520 -10.05 31.26 24.82
C SER A 520 -9.53 30.57 23.53
N LYS A 521 -9.58 29.23 23.42
CA LYS A 521 -10.48 28.35 22.59
C LYS A 521 -10.14 28.20 21.07
N ASN A 522 -9.84 27.04 20.43
CA ASN A 522 -9.58 25.61 20.80
C ASN A 522 -9.14 24.78 19.51
N ALA A 523 -8.17 25.15 18.68
CA ALA A 523 -6.76 24.73 18.83
C ALA A 523 -5.97 25.90 19.36
N ASN A 524 -5.71 25.88 20.66
CA ASN A 524 -5.13 27.03 21.32
C ASN A 524 -3.68 27.21 20.86
N GLU A 525 -3.19 28.44 20.99
CA GLU A 525 -1.77 28.74 21.22
C GLU A 525 -1.11 27.85 22.30
N ASP A 526 -1.88 27.02 23.01
CA ASP A 526 -1.43 26.04 23.98
C ASP A 526 -0.58 24.91 23.37
N THR A 527 -0.79 24.47 22.11
CA THR A 527 0.04 23.39 21.51
C THR A 527 1.32 23.94 20.89
N ALA A 528 1.23 25.10 20.23
CA ALA A 528 2.39 25.89 19.84
C ALA A 528 2.12 27.39 19.89
N ARG A 529 3.13 28.14 20.32
CA ARG A 529 3.09 29.60 20.48
C ARG A 529 3.91 30.29 19.40
N ASN A 530 3.44 31.41 18.86
CA ASN A 530 4.29 32.26 18.02
C ASN A 530 5.42 32.84 18.88
N VAL A 531 6.68 32.56 18.51
CA VAL A 531 7.88 33.00 19.25
C VAL A 531 8.71 34.04 18.50
N GLY A 532 8.21 34.51 17.35
CA GLY A 532 8.83 35.59 16.61
C GLY A 532 8.90 35.34 15.12
N ARG A 533 9.71 36.15 14.45
CA ARG A 533 9.87 36.17 13.01
C ARG A 533 11.35 36.09 12.66
N VAL A 534 11.65 35.42 11.54
CA VAL A 534 12.99 35.38 10.96
C VAL A 534 12.92 35.78 9.48
N ASP A 535 13.69 36.80 9.11
CA ASP A 535 13.76 37.25 7.73
C ASP A 535 14.78 36.44 6.92
N GLY A 536 14.42 36.07 5.69
CA GLY A 536 15.29 35.34 4.77
C GLY A 536 15.71 33.94 5.24
N PHE A 537 14.89 33.27 6.05
CA PHE A 537 15.12 31.90 6.51
C PHE A 537 15.10 30.92 5.32
N SER A 538 16.09 30.03 5.27
CA SER A 538 16.30 29.13 4.13
C SER A 538 15.67 27.77 4.37
N ILE A 539 14.52 27.51 3.77
CA ILE A 539 13.88 26.18 3.75
C ILE A 539 14.32 25.48 2.45
N LYS A 540 15.18 24.46 2.57
CA LYS A 540 15.69 23.67 1.42
C LYS A 540 16.25 24.52 0.27
N GLY A 541 16.95 25.61 0.61
CA GLY A 541 17.59 26.53 -0.34
C GLY A 541 16.71 27.71 -0.78
N THR A 542 15.41 27.70 -0.46
CA THR A 542 14.49 28.81 -0.73
C THR A 542 14.43 29.75 0.47
N LYS A 543 14.81 31.02 0.27
CA LYS A 543 14.75 32.04 1.34
C LYS A 543 13.37 32.69 1.41
N ARG A 544 12.72 32.62 2.56
CA ARG A 544 11.41 33.23 2.84
C ARG A 544 11.42 33.88 4.23
N ASN A 545 10.62 34.92 4.43
CA ASN A 545 10.37 35.42 5.78
C ASN A 545 9.42 34.44 6.47
N CYS A 546 9.78 33.98 7.66
CA CYS A 546 9.01 32.96 8.38
C CYS A 546 8.57 33.47 9.75
N THR A 547 7.32 33.17 10.10
CA THR A 547 6.86 33.17 11.48
C THR A 547 7.29 31.86 12.14
N ILE A 548 7.79 31.94 13.37
CA ILE A 548 8.25 30.79 14.16
C ILE A 548 7.20 30.48 15.21
N TYR A 549 6.74 29.24 15.23
CA TYR A 549 5.90 28.69 16.29
C TYR A 549 6.73 27.71 17.13
N GLU A 550 6.50 27.62 18.42
CA GLU A 550 7.24 26.72 19.31
C GLU A 550 6.24 25.84 20.07
N THR A 551 6.42 24.52 19.98
CA THR A 551 5.60 23.54 20.70
C THR A 551 5.85 23.59 22.21
N ARG A 552 4.99 22.96 23.02
CA ARG A 552 5.25 22.78 24.47
C ARG A 552 6.59 22.09 24.77
N GLY A 553 7.02 21.19 23.89
CA GLY A 553 8.30 20.48 24.00
C GLY A 553 9.52 21.31 23.55
N GLY A 554 9.34 22.58 23.15
CA GLY A 554 10.42 23.46 22.70
C GLY A 554 10.85 23.24 21.24
N ILE A 555 10.14 22.39 20.50
CA ILE A 555 10.38 22.17 19.06
C ILE A 555 9.84 23.35 18.27
N LYS A 556 10.66 23.92 17.39
CA LYS A 556 10.29 25.08 16.56
C LYS A 556 9.67 24.64 15.23
N ILE A 557 8.64 25.34 14.79
CA ILE A 557 7.92 25.16 13.54
C ILE A 557 8.03 26.47 12.75
N TYR A 558 8.71 26.44 11.61
CA TYR A 558 8.91 27.61 10.76
C TYR A 558 7.87 27.62 9.64
N VAL A 559 7.10 28.70 9.58
CA VAL A 559 5.98 28.88 8.64
C VAL A 559 6.24 30.12 7.80
N PRO A 560 6.41 30.02 6.47
CA PRO A 560 6.51 31.18 5.59
C PRO A 560 5.32 32.13 5.78
N GLU A 561 5.58 33.43 5.87
CA GLU A 561 4.51 34.43 6.03
C GLU A 561 3.63 34.54 4.77
N ASP A 562 4.19 34.19 3.62
CA ASP A 562 3.55 34.13 2.31
C ASP A 562 3.19 32.69 1.90
N LEU A 563 3.02 31.78 2.88
CA LEU A 563 2.68 30.39 2.61
C LEU A 563 1.35 30.30 1.86
N ASN A 564 1.35 29.68 0.68
CA ASN A 564 0.12 29.37 -0.04
C ASN A 564 -0.61 28.18 0.61
N THR A 565 -1.71 28.47 1.30
CA THR A 565 -2.56 27.49 2.00
C THR A 565 -3.33 26.55 1.08
N ASP A 566 -3.43 26.87 -0.21
CA ASP A 566 -4.00 25.96 -1.23
C ASP A 566 -2.97 24.91 -1.69
N GLY A 567 -1.68 25.14 -1.42
CA GLY A 567 -0.60 24.19 -1.71
C GLY A 567 -0.13 23.41 -0.48
N GLN A 568 -0.25 23.99 0.72
CA GLN A 568 0.15 23.39 1.99
C GLN A 568 -0.95 23.60 3.03
N HIS A 569 -1.62 22.52 3.41
CA HIS A 569 -2.85 22.57 4.20
C HIS A 569 -2.63 22.42 5.71
N PHE A 570 -1.42 22.09 6.17
CA PHE A 570 -1.14 22.01 7.60
C PHE A 570 -0.93 23.39 8.23
N THR A 571 -1.55 23.58 9.38
CA THR A 571 -1.27 24.72 10.27
C THR A 571 -0.15 24.35 11.26
N PRO A 572 0.61 25.33 11.79
CA PRO A 572 1.58 25.08 12.85
C PRO A 572 0.97 24.41 14.09
N TYR A 573 -0.31 24.68 14.38
CA TYR A 573 -1.02 24.09 15.52
C TYR A 573 -1.31 22.60 15.33
N GLN A 574 -1.69 22.19 14.12
CA GLN A 574 -1.93 20.78 13.79
C GLN A 574 -0.63 19.97 13.80
N ILE A 575 0.46 20.57 13.32
CA ILE A 575 1.79 19.96 13.43
C ILE A 575 2.20 19.83 14.90
N ALA A 576 2.00 20.87 15.71
CA ALA A 576 2.29 20.83 17.14
C ALA A 576 1.48 19.76 17.87
N GLU A 577 0.19 19.65 17.58
CA GLU A 577 -0.69 18.62 18.14
C GLU A 577 -0.24 17.21 17.70
N ALA A 578 0.16 17.04 16.44
CA ALA A 578 0.68 15.77 15.95
C ALA A 578 2.00 15.37 16.63
N ILE A 579 2.89 16.34 16.89
CA ILE A 579 4.14 16.14 17.64
C ILE A 579 3.85 15.71 19.09
N GLU A 580 2.88 16.35 19.76
CA GLU A 580 2.49 15.99 21.13
C GLU A 580 1.94 14.56 21.25
N GLN A 581 1.38 14.01 20.17
CA GLN A 581 0.91 12.62 20.11
C GLN A 581 2.03 11.59 19.88
N LEU A 582 3.25 12.03 19.56
CA LEU A 582 4.40 11.14 19.42
C LEU A 582 4.93 10.73 20.79
N PRO A 583 5.49 9.52 20.95
CA PRO A 583 6.26 9.17 22.13
C PRO A 583 7.45 10.12 22.35
N ASN A 584 7.81 10.36 23.62
CA ASN A 584 8.88 11.30 24.01
C ASN A 584 10.20 11.10 23.24
N LYS A 585 10.56 9.85 22.94
CA LYS A 585 11.81 9.54 22.22
C LYS A 585 11.79 9.99 20.76
N LEU A 586 10.63 9.93 20.12
CA LEU A 586 10.43 10.43 18.76
C LEU A 586 10.37 11.96 18.78
N GLN A 587 9.69 12.56 19.76
CA GLN A 587 9.72 14.02 19.96
C GLN A 587 11.16 14.54 20.12
N ALA A 588 11.98 13.87 20.95
CA ALA A 588 13.38 14.24 21.18
C ALA A 588 14.28 14.11 19.93
N SER A 589 13.84 13.38 18.91
CA SER A 589 14.55 13.28 17.63
C SER A 589 14.30 14.50 16.72
N ILE A 590 13.29 15.32 17.02
CA ILE A 590 12.92 16.50 16.25
C ILE A 590 13.53 17.74 16.93
N LYS A 591 14.33 18.49 16.17
CA LYS A 591 14.87 19.81 16.56
C LYS A 591 13.96 20.92 16.02
N GLU A 592 13.55 20.81 14.76
CA GLU A 592 12.68 21.78 14.11
C GLU A 592 11.85 21.16 12.98
N VAL A 593 10.73 21.82 12.67
CA VAL A 593 9.82 21.47 11.59
C VAL A 593 9.63 22.65 10.65
N HIS A 594 9.58 22.41 9.34
CA HIS A 594 9.38 23.44 8.33
C HIS A 594 8.11 23.15 7.52
N LEU A 595 7.34 24.20 7.21
CA LEU A 595 6.24 24.12 6.23
C LEU A 595 6.66 24.77 4.91
N ALA A 596 6.40 24.10 3.80
CA ALA A 596 6.65 24.58 2.46
C ALA A 596 5.46 24.32 1.52
N ASP A 597 5.17 25.29 0.66
CA ASP A 597 4.13 25.27 -0.37
C ASP A 597 4.65 24.90 -1.78
N PHE A 598 5.92 24.52 -1.86
CA PHE A 598 6.59 24.05 -3.07
C PHE A 598 6.95 22.55 -2.98
N GLU A 599 7.15 21.91 -4.13
CA GLU A 599 7.63 20.52 -4.21
C GLU A 599 9.08 20.42 -3.74
N ASN A 600 9.45 19.28 -3.15
CA ASN A 600 10.81 19.07 -2.68
C ASN A 600 11.83 19.15 -3.85
N PRO A 601 12.82 20.06 -3.81
CA PRO A 601 13.79 20.20 -4.91
C PRO A 601 14.59 18.93 -5.24
N ASP A 602 14.74 18.04 -4.24
CA ASP A 602 15.45 16.78 -4.39
C ASP A 602 14.60 15.69 -5.09
N ASP A 603 13.29 15.89 -5.29
CA ASP A 603 12.41 14.90 -5.93
C ASP A 603 12.82 14.60 -7.38
N VAL A 604 13.46 15.55 -8.07
CA VAL A 604 14.03 15.34 -9.41
C VAL A 604 15.10 14.24 -9.40
N TYR A 605 15.83 14.11 -8.29
CA TYR A 605 16.78 13.04 -8.06
C TYR A 605 16.05 11.74 -7.68
N TRP A 606 15.15 11.78 -6.70
CA TRP A 606 14.46 10.58 -6.20
C TRP A 606 13.55 9.90 -7.23
N LYS A 607 12.90 10.66 -8.12
CA LYS A 607 12.16 10.14 -9.30
C LYS A 607 13.00 9.27 -10.23
N LYS A 608 14.33 9.46 -10.22
CA LYS A 608 15.27 8.67 -11.04
C LYS A 608 15.82 7.45 -10.31
N VAL A 609 15.79 7.47 -8.97
CA VAL A 609 16.37 6.44 -8.10
C VAL A 609 15.33 5.38 -7.76
N TYR A 610 14.08 5.78 -7.52
CA TYR A 610 13.00 4.88 -7.10
C TYR A 610 11.99 4.63 -8.21
N LYS A 611 11.59 3.36 -8.34
CA LYS A 611 10.56 2.92 -9.28
C LYS A 611 9.20 3.26 -8.64
N ASP A 612 8.40 4.10 -9.30
CA ASP A 612 7.07 4.55 -8.86
C ASP A 612 7.02 5.70 -7.82
N PHE A 613 8.11 6.45 -7.63
CA PHE A 613 8.12 7.65 -6.79
C PHE A 613 7.51 8.87 -7.50
N THR A 614 6.51 9.50 -6.87
CA THR A 614 5.85 10.72 -7.39
C THR A 614 6.52 11.97 -6.82
N ASN A 615 6.20 12.42 -5.61
CA ASN A 615 6.83 13.56 -4.94
C ASN A 615 6.94 13.26 -3.44
N SER A 616 7.93 13.82 -2.75
CA SER A 616 8.03 13.73 -1.29
C SER A 616 6.94 14.55 -0.63
N PHE A 617 6.14 13.91 0.22
CA PHE A 617 5.16 14.61 1.06
C PHE A 617 5.83 15.29 2.26
N ALA A 618 6.81 14.63 2.86
CA ALA A 618 7.71 15.20 3.85
C ALA A 618 9.14 14.65 3.64
N THR A 619 10.11 15.23 4.35
CA THR A 619 11.45 14.64 4.52
C THR A 619 11.96 14.87 5.93
N GLY A 620 12.64 13.87 6.48
CA GLY A 620 13.30 13.87 7.78
C GLY A 620 14.82 13.70 7.66
N GLY A 621 15.57 14.43 8.45
CA GLY A 621 17.02 14.25 8.57
C GLY A 621 17.69 15.28 9.47
N ASP A 622 18.70 14.84 10.23
CA ASP A 622 19.51 15.68 11.14
C ASP A 622 18.70 16.42 12.23
N GLY A 623 17.49 15.91 12.51
CA GLY A 623 16.52 16.47 13.44
C GLY A 623 15.58 17.50 12.81
N VAL A 624 15.60 17.66 11.48
CA VAL A 624 14.70 18.56 10.76
C VAL A 624 13.65 17.74 10.02
N VAL A 625 12.38 18.09 10.18
CA VAL A 625 11.27 17.54 9.38
C VAL A 625 10.69 18.66 8.50
N THR A 626 10.57 18.46 7.20
CA THR A 626 9.98 19.45 6.29
C THR A 626 8.77 18.87 5.60
N PHE A 627 7.60 19.52 5.73
CA PHE A 627 6.38 19.19 5.00
C PHE A 627 6.28 20.03 3.72
N TYR A 628 6.02 19.39 2.59
CA TYR A 628 5.98 20.01 1.27
C TYR A 628 4.56 20.10 0.72
N ARG A 629 4.44 20.74 -0.45
CA ARG A 629 3.18 20.88 -1.17
C ARG A 629 2.47 19.53 -1.35
N ASN A 630 1.16 19.49 -1.10
CA ASN A 630 0.34 18.29 -1.29
C ASN A 630 -0.83 18.55 -2.24
N THR A 631 -0.72 18.08 -3.47
CA THR A 631 -1.79 18.14 -4.49
C THR A 631 -2.45 16.78 -4.76
N ALA A 632 -1.93 15.69 -4.21
CA ALA A 632 -2.33 14.32 -4.54
C ALA A 632 -3.62 13.86 -3.83
N SER A 633 -4.16 14.67 -2.90
CA SER A 633 -5.16 14.23 -1.92
C SER A 633 -6.51 14.95 -1.98
N GLU A 634 -6.74 15.81 -2.99
CA GLU A 634 -8.09 16.33 -3.30
C GLU A 634 -9.11 15.21 -3.63
N ALA A 635 -8.63 14.02 -3.99
CA ALA A 635 -9.46 12.84 -4.25
C ALA A 635 -9.82 12.01 -2.99
N ALA A 636 -9.23 12.27 -1.82
CA ALA A 636 -9.34 11.41 -0.62
C ALA A 636 -9.95 12.10 0.64
N GLY A 637 -10.24 13.40 0.60
CA GLY A 637 -11.06 14.08 1.62
C GLY A 637 -10.49 14.20 3.04
N SER A 638 -9.21 13.91 3.27
CA SER A 638 -8.56 13.88 4.61
C SER A 638 -7.28 14.74 4.71
N VAL A 639 -7.18 15.79 3.87
CA VAL A 639 -6.02 16.67 3.78
C VAL A 639 -6.03 17.70 4.91
N GLY A 640 -4.91 17.83 5.63
CA GLY A 640 -4.80 18.76 6.75
C GLY A 640 -5.27 18.21 8.10
N GLU A 641 -5.56 16.91 8.22
CA GLU A 641 -5.88 16.30 9.51
C GLU A 641 -4.64 16.00 10.36
N VAL A 642 -4.76 16.16 11.68
CA VAL A 642 -3.69 15.87 12.66
C VAL A 642 -3.20 14.43 12.56
N THR A 643 -4.09 13.48 12.25
CA THR A 643 -3.76 12.06 12.04
C THR A 643 -2.76 11.88 10.90
N THR A 644 -2.96 12.58 9.78
CA THR A 644 -2.07 12.52 8.61
C THR A 644 -0.69 13.08 8.94
N ALA A 645 -0.63 14.21 9.65
CA ALA A 645 0.63 14.78 10.13
C ALA A 645 1.35 13.83 11.09
N ARG A 646 0.63 13.20 12.03
CA ARG A 646 1.20 12.27 13.01
C ARG A 646 1.81 11.03 12.36
N ASN A 647 1.08 10.39 11.44
CA ASN A 647 1.58 9.19 10.76
C ASN A 647 2.84 9.50 9.95
N THR A 648 2.84 10.63 9.25
CA THR A 648 4.03 11.15 8.54
C THR A 648 5.19 11.38 9.51
N LEU A 649 4.94 11.96 10.68
CA LEU A 649 5.97 12.15 11.70
C LEU A 649 6.53 10.82 12.24
N TYR A 650 5.75 9.75 12.35
CA TYR A 650 6.31 8.44 12.73
C TYR A 650 7.33 7.94 11.71
N HIS A 651 7.07 8.11 10.41
CA HIS A 651 8.02 7.78 9.35
C HIS A 651 9.26 8.68 9.42
N GLU A 652 9.09 10.01 9.40
CA GLU A 652 10.22 10.95 9.28
C GLU A 652 11.13 10.97 10.53
N THR A 653 10.56 10.73 11.71
CA THR A 653 11.36 10.53 12.93
C THR A 653 12.16 9.23 12.89
N GLY A 654 11.72 8.23 12.11
CA GLY A 654 12.51 7.05 11.78
C GLY A 654 13.84 7.42 11.12
N HIS A 655 13.83 8.28 10.11
CA HIS A 655 15.05 8.78 9.44
C HIS A 655 15.94 9.61 10.39
N ASN A 656 15.34 10.42 11.27
CA ASN A 656 16.10 11.16 12.29
C ASN A 656 16.82 10.22 13.27
N ILE A 657 16.10 9.27 13.84
CA ILE A 657 16.65 8.28 14.79
C ILE A 657 17.72 7.44 14.11
N ASP A 658 17.50 7.01 12.86
CA ASP A 658 18.47 6.23 12.11
C ASP A 658 19.82 6.95 12.01
N ARG A 659 19.80 8.25 11.63
CA ARG A 659 21.02 9.07 11.52
C ARG A 659 21.64 9.40 12.88
N MET A 660 20.83 9.78 13.87
CA MET A 660 21.28 10.08 15.24
C MET A 660 22.00 8.89 15.87
N MET A 661 21.56 7.68 15.55
CA MET A 661 22.14 6.43 16.01
C MET A 661 23.20 5.88 15.05
N HIS A 662 23.80 6.72 14.19
CA HIS A 662 24.86 6.33 13.24
C HIS A 662 24.45 5.19 12.29
N SER A 663 23.32 5.35 11.61
CA SER A 663 22.73 4.43 10.62
C SER A 663 22.49 3.03 11.17
N VAL A 664 21.44 2.88 11.98
CA VAL A 664 20.94 1.57 12.45
C VAL A 664 20.56 0.69 11.27
N SER A 665 19.88 1.26 10.28
CA SER A 665 19.46 0.63 9.03
C SER A 665 20.63 0.01 8.26
N GLY A 666 21.81 0.64 8.32
CA GLY A 666 23.05 0.16 7.70
C GLY A 666 23.78 -0.94 8.49
N ARG A 667 23.35 -1.27 9.71
CA ARG A 667 24.01 -2.28 10.55
C ARG A 667 23.62 -3.68 10.11
N LYS A 668 24.57 -4.61 10.21
CA LYS A 668 24.37 -6.04 9.95
C LYS A 668 23.17 -6.63 10.72
N ARG A 669 22.97 -6.17 11.97
CA ARG A 669 21.86 -6.61 12.82
C ARG A 669 20.49 -6.28 12.21
N TRP A 670 20.36 -5.13 11.55
CA TRP A 670 19.11 -4.74 10.88
C TRP A 670 18.88 -5.59 9.63
N SER A 671 19.89 -5.74 8.76
CA SER A 671 19.75 -6.56 7.54
C SER A 671 19.50 -8.06 7.81
N GLU A 672 20.07 -8.60 8.90
CA GLU A 672 19.74 -9.94 9.40
C GLU A 672 18.28 -10.04 9.86
N ALA A 673 17.78 -9.05 10.60
CA ALA A 673 16.38 -8.99 11.01
C ALA A 673 15.44 -8.88 9.80
N MET A 674 15.79 -8.07 8.80
CA MET A 674 15.05 -7.96 7.55
C MET A 674 14.90 -9.31 6.86
N SER A 675 16.02 -10.04 6.73
CA SER A 675 16.07 -11.35 6.08
C SER A 675 15.27 -12.42 6.85
N LEU A 676 15.34 -12.41 8.17
CA LEU A 676 14.62 -13.37 9.02
C LEU A 676 13.11 -13.11 9.00
N ASP A 677 12.71 -11.84 9.07
CA ASP A 677 11.31 -11.47 9.05
C ASP A 677 10.70 -11.66 7.66
N GLN A 678 11.42 -11.37 6.57
CA GLN A 678 10.94 -11.65 5.21
C GLN A 678 10.63 -13.14 5.01
N LYS A 679 11.48 -14.03 5.54
CA LYS A 679 11.22 -15.49 5.51
C LYS A 679 9.96 -15.88 6.29
N LYS A 680 9.57 -15.10 7.30
CA LYS A 680 8.40 -15.37 8.14
C LYS A 680 7.12 -14.75 7.59
N SER A 681 7.15 -13.48 7.22
CA SER A 681 5.99 -12.71 6.76
C SER A 681 5.72 -12.86 5.27
N ASN A 682 6.71 -13.30 4.49
CA ASN A 682 6.73 -13.22 3.04
C ASN A 682 6.60 -11.77 2.49
N LEU A 683 6.93 -10.78 3.33
CA LEU A 683 6.97 -9.36 2.98
C LEU A 683 8.40 -8.84 3.16
N ALA A 684 8.95 -8.16 2.14
CA ALA A 684 10.31 -7.63 2.23
C ALA A 684 10.39 -6.47 3.24
N SER A 685 9.34 -5.66 3.33
CA SER A 685 9.18 -4.50 4.22
C SER A 685 7.70 -4.39 4.65
N PRO A 686 7.34 -3.61 5.70
CA PRO A 686 5.95 -3.31 6.05
C PRO A 686 5.12 -2.72 4.91
N THR A 687 5.76 -1.95 4.03
CA THR A 687 5.16 -1.37 2.83
C THR A 687 6.09 -1.55 1.63
N VAL A 688 5.50 -1.44 0.42
CA VAL A 688 6.25 -1.46 -0.85
C VAL A 688 7.24 -0.30 -0.92
N TYR A 689 6.91 0.86 -0.32
CA TYR A 689 7.81 2.01 -0.30
C TYR A 689 9.10 1.71 0.49
N GLY A 690 8.98 1.02 1.63
CA GLY A 690 10.14 0.60 2.42
C GLY A 690 11.06 -0.42 1.74
N GLU A 691 10.63 -1.08 0.66
CA GLU A 691 11.49 -2.00 -0.11
C GLU A 691 12.60 -1.28 -0.89
N ASN A 692 12.48 0.03 -1.06
CA ASN A 692 13.40 0.85 -1.86
C ASN A 692 14.80 0.97 -1.25
N SER A 693 14.92 0.98 0.08
CA SER A 693 16.22 1.00 0.76
C SER A 693 16.10 0.52 2.22
N ALA A 694 17.22 0.13 2.84
CA ALA A 694 17.21 -0.23 4.26
C ALA A 694 16.81 0.95 5.17
N SER A 695 17.09 2.18 4.76
CA SER A 695 16.68 3.40 5.49
C SER A 695 15.17 3.59 5.44
N GLU A 696 14.55 3.40 4.26
CA GLU A 696 13.10 3.46 4.11
C GLU A 696 12.42 2.30 4.84
N ASP A 697 12.96 1.07 4.77
CA ASP A 697 12.46 -0.07 5.57
C ASP A 697 12.48 0.23 7.08
N PHE A 698 13.53 0.89 7.57
CA PHE A 698 13.63 1.29 8.97
C PHE A 698 12.59 2.35 9.35
N ALA A 699 12.39 3.37 8.51
CA ALA A 699 11.40 4.42 8.72
C ALA A 699 9.96 3.89 8.65
N GLU A 700 9.64 3.06 7.66
CA GLU A 700 8.34 2.38 7.55
C GLU A 700 8.10 1.42 8.71
N SER A 701 9.14 0.72 9.17
CA SER A 701 9.07 -0.12 10.36
C SER A 701 8.81 0.69 11.63
N MET A 702 9.34 1.91 11.73
CA MET A 702 9.07 2.86 12.82
C MET A 702 7.59 3.27 12.84
N GLU A 703 7.04 3.58 11.67
CA GLU A 703 5.63 3.93 11.51
C GLU A 703 4.72 2.77 11.95
N TRP A 704 4.91 1.58 11.39
CA TRP A 704 4.09 0.42 11.72
C TRP A 704 4.26 -0.08 13.16
N TYR A 705 5.42 0.15 13.79
CA TYR A 705 5.62 -0.12 15.22
C TYR A 705 4.69 0.72 16.11
N HIS A 706 4.29 1.90 15.66
CA HIS A 706 3.39 2.81 16.38
C HIS A 706 1.93 2.73 15.91
N LEU A 707 1.67 2.50 14.62
CA LEU A 707 0.32 2.40 14.08
C LEU A 707 -0.38 1.08 14.43
N ASP A 708 0.33 -0.05 14.28
CA ASP A 708 -0.19 -1.37 14.62
C ASP A 708 0.95 -2.25 15.15
N ARG A 709 1.33 -1.96 16.39
CA ARG A 709 2.40 -2.68 17.11
C ARG A 709 2.15 -4.19 17.16
N GLY A 710 0.88 -4.62 17.19
CA GLY A 710 0.47 -6.02 17.24
C GLY A 710 0.76 -6.75 15.91
N TRP A 711 0.30 -6.17 14.80
CA TRP A 711 0.62 -6.66 13.46
C TRP A 711 2.12 -6.63 13.19
N PHE A 712 2.80 -5.53 13.52
CA PHE A 712 4.23 -5.39 13.28
C PHE A 712 5.04 -6.41 14.08
N LYS A 713 4.71 -6.65 15.36
CA LYS A 713 5.32 -7.71 16.17
C LYS A 713 5.08 -9.11 15.59
N LYS A 714 3.90 -9.36 15.03
CA LYS A 714 3.53 -10.66 14.46
C LYS A 714 4.26 -10.92 13.14
N MET A 715 4.29 -9.92 12.26
CA MET A 715 4.84 -10.03 10.91
C MET A 715 6.35 -9.84 10.90
N PHE A 716 6.87 -8.90 11.68
CA PHE A 716 8.28 -8.52 11.72
C PHE A 716 8.87 -8.61 13.14
N PRO A 717 8.83 -9.80 13.79
CA PRO A 717 9.24 -9.96 15.19
C PRO A 717 10.72 -9.64 15.45
N ASN A 718 11.62 -9.77 14.47
CA ASN A 718 13.04 -9.48 14.66
C ASN A 718 13.30 -7.97 14.57
N ARG A 719 12.71 -7.26 13.59
CA ARG A 719 12.71 -5.79 13.55
C ARG A 719 12.02 -5.20 14.77
N TYR A 720 10.89 -5.78 15.21
CA TYR A 720 10.19 -5.40 16.43
C TYR A 720 11.09 -5.44 17.67
N LYS A 721 11.93 -6.48 17.83
CA LYS A 721 12.87 -6.55 18.97
C LYS A 721 13.88 -5.41 18.94
N ILE A 722 14.42 -5.09 17.75
CA ILE A 722 15.38 -4.00 17.60
C ILE A 722 14.72 -2.65 17.90
N LEU A 723 13.53 -2.40 17.34
CA LEU A 723 12.79 -1.16 17.61
C LEU A 723 12.38 -1.05 19.06
N LYS A 724 11.96 -2.15 19.69
CA LYS A 724 11.68 -2.19 21.13
C LYS A 724 12.91 -1.79 21.95
N GLU A 725 14.09 -2.30 21.63
CA GLU A 725 15.32 -1.91 22.34
C GLU A 725 15.70 -0.44 22.10
N ILE A 726 15.39 0.10 20.92
CA ILE A 726 15.68 1.49 20.58
C ILE A 726 14.65 2.43 21.18
N LEU A 727 13.39 2.02 21.35
CA LEU A 727 12.28 2.91 21.67
C LEU A 727 11.80 2.80 23.12
N ASP A 728 11.81 1.59 23.67
CA ASP A 728 11.24 1.29 24.99
C ASP A 728 12.31 1.27 26.11
N ASN A 729 13.60 1.46 25.77
CA ASN A 729 14.72 1.59 26.72
C ASN A 729 15.19 3.04 26.92
#